data_AF-A0A3L8SC49-F1
#
_entry.id   AF-A0A3L8SC49-F1
#
_cell.length_a   1.000
_cell.length_b   1.000
_cell.length_c   1.000
_cell.angle_alpha   90.00
_cell.angle_beta   90.00
_cell.angle_gamma   90.00
#
_symmetry.space_group_name_H-M   'P 1'
#
loop_
_entity.id
_entity.type
_entity.pdbx_description
1 polymer ?
#
loop_
_entity_poly.entity_id
_entity_poly.type
_entity_poly.pdbx_seq_one_letter_code
_entity_poly.pdbx_strand_id
1 'polypeptide(L)'
;MEAKMDQLRAMVEAADREKVELLNQLEEEKRKVEDLQFRVEEESITKGDLETQTKLEHARIKELEQSLLFEKTKADKLQRELEDTRVATVSEKSRIMELERDLALRVKEVAELRGRLDSSKHIDDVDTSLSLLQEISSLQEKMAAAGKEHQNEMNSLKEKFGLSEEALQKEIKSLSASNERMAKENESLKTKLDHANKENSDVIELWKSKLESAIASHQQAMEELKVSFSKGVGAQTAEFAELKTQIEKMKLDYENEMANVKLKQENERSHHLKEIESLKAKLVAVTEEKEQNLESLKTKLESVEDQHLVEMEDTLNKLQEAEIKVKELEVLQAKYNEQTKVIDSLTPQIKAAEEKLLDLAALEKANSEGKLEIEKLSKQLEAAEKQIQTLETEKGDGISQASNLAKELQGKEQKLLDFEKNLSAVNQVKDSLEKELQVLKEKFTSAADEAENVQQAMQETVKKLNQKEEQFALMSSELEQLKSSLSEMERKLREREEREQQLIEAKAKLENDIAEIMKSSGDSSAQLTRMNDELRLKERQLEQIQLELTKANEKAAQLEKNVEQTTQKAEQSQQETLKIHQAELKTLQDQLTDMKKQIESSQHQYQDLQAKHEKETSELVAKHDADIQGFKQNLLDAEEALKSAQRKNSELEAQAEELQKQAEQARVAKLAEDVFQAVEQVTKEKDAIHKEKIETLASLENSRQTNQKLQNELDMLKQNNLKNEEELNKSKELLNLENKKVEELKKEFEALKLAAAHKSQQLEALQEENVKLAEELGRSRDEVSSQHHKLEEERSVLNNQLLEMKKRESTLKKEIDEERASLQKSINVTSALITQKDEELEKLRHEITVLRGENASAKTLQSVVKSLESDKMKLEEKVKNLEQKLKENNEQPLTVMSPSGDAATLLQEEIAREKQIDFLNSVIVDLQRRNEELNLKIQRMCEAALNGNEEEINNYDSEEESLSKKKPRLFCDICGCFDLHDTEDCPTQAQALEEPPHSAHHGSRREQRPYCDTCEVFGHWTADCNDDETF
;
A
#
# COMPACT_ATOMS: atom_id res chain seq x y z
N MET A 1 8.74 33.04 92.45
CA MET A 1 8.48 31.69 91.87
C MET A 1 7.80 31.86 90.53
N GLU A 2 6.66 32.56 90.52
CA GLU A 2 5.88 33.05 89.36
C GLU A 2 6.73 33.43 88.13
N ALA A 3 7.60 34.44 88.20
CA ALA A 3 8.44 34.86 87.07
C ALA A 3 9.33 33.76 86.44
N LYS A 4 9.67 32.67 87.17
CA LYS A 4 10.35 31.49 86.59
C LYS A 4 9.37 30.55 85.89
N MET A 5 8.13 30.45 86.36
CA MET A 5 7.06 29.71 85.68
C MET A 5 6.69 30.42 84.37
N ASP A 6 6.61 31.75 84.36
CA ASP A 6 6.31 32.52 83.16
C ASP A 6 7.44 32.41 82.13
N GLN A 7 8.71 32.45 82.57
CA GLN A 7 9.85 32.19 81.70
C GLN A 7 9.82 30.77 81.10
N LEU A 8 9.44 29.75 81.89
CA LEU A 8 9.30 28.38 81.39
C LEU A 8 8.13 28.24 80.41
N ARG A 9 6.98 28.89 80.65
CA ARG A 9 5.87 28.94 79.68
C ARG A 9 6.30 29.57 78.37
N ALA A 10 6.95 30.73 78.42
CA ALA A 10 7.45 31.40 77.23
C ALA A 10 8.46 30.54 76.43
N MET A 11 9.29 29.74 77.11
CA MET A 11 10.18 28.77 76.44
C MET A 11 9.43 27.59 75.82
N VAL A 12 8.39 27.06 76.48
CA VAL A 12 7.53 26.00 75.91
C VAL A 12 6.74 26.54 74.71
N GLU A 13 6.14 27.72 74.83
CA GLU A 13 5.44 28.40 73.73
C GLU A 13 6.35 28.80 72.56
N ALA A 14 7.65 29.00 72.80
CA ALA A 14 8.64 29.15 71.74
C ALA A 14 8.96 27.81 71.06
N ALA A 15 9.24 26.77 71.85
CA ALA A 15 9.53 25.43 71.34
C ALA A 15 8.35 24.79 70.58
N ASP A 16 7.10 25.02 71.02
CA ASP A 16 5.90 24.56 70.32
C ASP A 16 5.68 25.33 69.00
N ARG A 17 6.05 26.62 68.94
CA ARG A 17 6.05 27.39 67.67
C ARG A 17 7.12 26.88 66.71
N GLU A 18 8.36 26.73 67.17
CA GLU A 18 9.45 26.14 66.37
C GLU A 18 9.08 24.73 65.87
N LYS A 19 8.43 23.91 66.71
CA LYS A 19 7.94 22.58 66.31
C LYS A 19 6.86 22.66 65.23
N VAL A 20 5.92 23.61 65.30
CA VAL A 20 4.91 23.80 64.24
C VAL A 20 5.56 24.31 62.95
N GLU A 21 6.52 25.23 63.03
CA GLU A 21 7.28 25.71 61.86
C GLU A 21 8.09 24.59 61.20
N LEU A 22 8.77 23.75 61.98
CA LEU A 22 9.51 22.59 61.48
C LEU A 22 8.59 21.51 60.89
N LEU A 23 7.39 21.31 61.45
CA LEU A 23 6.38 20.39 60.87
C LEU A 23 5.87 20.92 59.53
N ASN A 24 5.58 22.23 59.42
CA ASN A 24 5.18 22.85 58.17
C ASN A 24 6.29 22.76 57.11
N GLN A 25 7.55 23.01 57.48
CA GLN A 25 8.71 22.83 56.57
C GLN A 25 8.85 21.37 56.12
N LEU A 26 8.71 20.40 57.04
CA LEU A 26 8.75 18.98 56.69
C LEU A 26 7.62 18.58 55.73
N GLU A 27 6.43 19.15 55.89
CA GLU A 27 5.30 18.89 55.00
C GLU A 27 5.45 19.58 53.63
N GLU A 28 6.06 20.77 53.58
CA GLU A 28 6.42 21.44 52.34
C GLU A 28 7.51 20.69 51.57
N GLU A 29 8.54 20.18 52.26
CA GLU A 29 9.58 19.34 51.64
C GLU A 29 9.02 17.99 51.18
N LYS A 30 8.07 17.39 51.89
CA LYS A 30 7.34 16.19 51.40
C LYS A 30 6.63 16.48 50.08
N ARG A 31 5.87 17.57 50.00
CA ARG A 31 5.19 17.97 48.74
C ARG A 31 6.17 18.21 47.59
N LYS A 32 7.35 18.79 47.86
CA LYS A 32 8.42 18.95 46.85
C LYS A 32 8.98 17.60 46.41
N VAL A 33 9.15 16.63 47.31
CA VAL A 33 9.59 15.28 46.96
C VAL A 33 8.51 14.55 46.13
N GLU A 34 7.24 14.67 46.50
CA GLU A 34 6.11 14.11 45.76
C GLU A 34 6.01 14.71 44.34
N ASP A 35 6.13 16.04 44.20
CA ASP A 35 6.13 16.75 42.89
C ASP A 35 7.35 16.35 42.03
N LEU A 36 8.53 16.21 42.63
CA LEU A 36 9.73 15.73 41.93
C LEU A 36 9.61 14.25 41.53
N GLN A 37 9.00 13.40 42.35
CA GLN A 37 8.72 12.01 41.98
C GLN A 37 7.76 11.94 40.79
N PHE A 38 6.65 12.67 40.84
CA PHE A 38 5.69 12.73 39.74
C PHE A 38 6.34 13.17 38.43
N ARG A 39 7.18 14.22 38.46
CA ARG A 39 7.95 14.66 37.29
C ARG A 39 8.95 13.64 36.77
N VAL A 40 9.64 12.91 37.65
CA VAL A 40 10.57 11.84 37.24
C VAL A 40 9.82 10.66 36.64
N GLU A 41 8.61 10.34 37.13
CA GLU A 41 7.74 9.32 36.54
C GLU A 41 7.22 9.75 35.15
N GLU A 42 6.79 11.01 34.99
CA GLU A 42 6.37 11.59 33.70
C GLU A 42 7.53 11.63 32.66
N GLU A 43 8.72 12.08 33.07
CA GLU A 43 9.94 12.06 32.24
C GLU A 43 10.38 10.62 31.91
N SER A 44 10.10 9.63 32.78
CA SER A 44 10.40 8.21 32.52
C SER A 44 9.41 7.55 31.57
N ILE A 45 8.12 7.86 31.68
CA ILE A 45 7.07 7.39 30.76
C ILE A 45 7.33 7.92 29.35
N THR A 46 7.49 9.24 29.22
CA THR A 46 7.77 9.89 27.93
C THR A 46 9.06 9.38 27.29
N LYS A 47 10.11 9.10 28.08
CA LYS A 47 11.33 8.44 27.58
C LYS A 47 11.06 7.00 27.09
N GLY A 48 10.26 6.22 27.82
CA GLY A 48 9.87 4.86 27.42
C GLY A 48 9.06 4.83 26.12
N ASP A 49 8.16 5.80 25.94
CA ASP A 49 7.40 5.99 24.70
C ASP A 49 8.31 6.37 23.53
N LEU A 50 9.23 7.32 23.73
CA LEU A 50 10.23 7.71 22.71
C LEU A 50 11.18 6.56 22.35
N GLU A 51 11.62 5.75 23.30
CA GLU A 51 12.42 4.54 23.02
C GLU A 51 11.61 3.49 22.24
N THR A 52 10.31 3.37 22.51
CA THR A 52 9.42 2.44 21.81
C THR A 52 9.13 2.92 20.39
N GLN A 53 8.84 4.21 20.20
CA GLN A 53 8.71 4.85 18.89
C GLN A 53 10.02 4.73 18.09
N THR A 54 11.17 4.96 18.72
CA THR A 54 12.48 4.80 18.07
C THR A 54 12.70 3.35 17.60
N LYS A 55 12.31 2.34 18.38
CA LYS A 55 12.39 0.92 17.98
C LYS A 55 11.45 0.60 16.81
N LEU A 56 10.24 1.15 16.80
CA LEU A 56 9.29 1.01 15.69
C LEU A 56 9.81 1.65 14.40
N GLU A 57 10.36 2.86 14.46
CA GLU A 57 10.98 3.52 13.30
C GLU A 57 12.21 2.73 12.80
N HIS A 58 13.06 2.20 13.67
CA HIS A 58 14.17 1.33 13.25
C HIS A 58 13.70 0.01 12.60
N ALA A 59 12.57 -0.55 13.04
CA ALA A 59 11.96 -1.71 12.38
C ALA A 59 11.43 -1.34 10.99
N ARG A 60 10.70 -0.22 10.89
CA ARG A 60 10.19 0.32 9.62
C ARG A 60 11.30 0.64 8.62
N ILE A 61 12.41 1.22 9.09
CA ILE A 61 13.60 1.48 8.26
C ILE A 61 14.16 0.16 7.73
N LYS A 62 14.30 -0.89 8.55
CA LYS A 62 14.78 -2.21 8.08
C LYS A 62 13.85 -2.86 7.05
N GLU A 63 12.53 -2.73 7.23
CA GLU A 63 11.55 -3.22 6.24
C GLU A 63 11.66 -2.45 4.91
N LEU A 64 11.88 -1.13 4.96
CA LEU A 64 12.12 -0.30 3.78
C LEU A 64 13.46 -0.61 3.12
N GLU A 65 14.54 -0.84 3.88
CA GLU A 65 15.85 -1.26 3.38
C GLU A 65 15.77 -2.63 2.68
N GLN A 66 15.05 -3.59 3.27
CA GLN A 66 14.84 -4.91 2.68
C GLN A 66 13.98 -4.83 1.40
N SER A 67 12.96 -3.99 1.39
CA SER A 67 12.12 -3.73 0.21
C SER A 67 12.90 -3.05 -0.91
N LEU A 68 13.74 -2.06 -0.57
CA LEU A 68 14.64 -1.37 -1.50
C LEU A 68 15.69 -2.32 -2.08
N LEU A 69 16.24 -3.23 -1.28
CA LEU A 69 17.17 -4.25 -1.75
C LEU A 69 16.50 -5.23 -2.72
N PHE A 70 15.24 -5.62 -2.45
CA PHE A 70 14.46 -6.46 -3.35
C PHE A 70 14.18 -5.77 -4.69
N GLU A 71 13.65 -4.54 -4.68
CA GLU A 71 13.39 -3.79 -5.91
C GLU A 71 14.69 -3.44 -6.67
N LYS A 72 15.79 -3.15 -5.98
CA LYS A 72 17.11 -3.02 -6.62
C LYS A 72 17.55 -4.32 -7.31
N THR A 73 17.40 -5.47 -6.66
CA THR A 73 17.75 -6.78 -7.23
C THR A 73 16.90 -7.10 -8.47
N LYS A 74 15.63 -6.70 -8.44
CA LYS A 74 14.68 -6.82 -9.56
C LYS A 74 15.02 -5.85 -10.72
N ALA A 75 15.38 -4.60 -10.42
CA ALA A 75 15.87 -3.65 -11.40
C ALA A 75 17.18 -4.13 -12.06
N ASP A 76 18.16 -4.60 -11.28
CA ASP A 76 19.41 -5.19 -11.78
C ASP A 76 19.13 -6.41 -12.68
N LYS A 77 18.09 -7.21 -12.39
CA LYS A 77 17.66 -8.34 -13.22
C LYS A 77 17.06 -7.88 -14.55
N LEU A 78 16.12 -6.92 -14.51
CA LEU A 78 15.53 -6.34 -15.71
C LEU A 78 16.56 -5.62 -16.58
N GLN A 79 17.56 -4.97 -15.98
CA GLN A 79 18.67 -4.33 -16.70
C GLN A 79 19.57 -5.36 -17.40
N ARG A 80 19.84 -6.52 -16.78
CA ARG A 80 20.55 -7.62 -17.45
C ARG A 80 19.72 -8.20 -18.60
N GLU A 81 18.42 -8.44 -18.39
CA GLU A 81 17.52 -8.93 -19.44
C GLU A 81 17.41 -7.94 -20.63
N LEU A 82 17.43 -6.62 -20.36
CA LEU A 82 17.52 -5.58 -21.40
C LEU A 82 18.88 -5.57 -22.12
N GLU A 83 19.99 -5.76 -21.42
CA GLU A 83 21.31 -5.83 -22.05
C GLU A 83 21.46 -7.12 -22.89
N ASP A 84 20.99 -8.27 -22.39
CA ASP A 84 20.99 -9.53 -23.12
C ASP A 84 20.14 -9.46 -24.40
N THR A 85 18.95 -8.85 -24.31
CA THR A 85 18.10 -8.61 -25.50
C THR A 85 18.70 -7.57 -26.46
N ARG A 86 19.42 -6.56 -25.95
CA ARG A 86 20.18 -5.61 -26.78
C ARG A 86 21.34 -6.29 -27.49
N VAL A 87 22.11 -7.12 -26.80
CA VAL A 87 23.21 -7.91 -27.37
C VAL A 87 22.69 -8.90 -28.41
N ALA A 88 21.58 -9.60 -28.14
CA ALA A 88 20.91 -10.45 -29.13
C ALA A 88 20.46 -9.65 -30.37
N THR A 89 19.89 -8.46 -30.18
CA THR A 89 19.47 -7.57 -31.28
C THR A 89 20.67 -7.06 -32.09
N VAL A 90 21.78 -6.71 -31.46
CA VAL A 90 23.02 -6.29 -32.14
C VAL A 90 23.67 -7.47 -32.87
N SER A 91 23.64 -8.67 -32.29
CA SER A 91 24.09 -9.91 -32.93
C SER A 91 23.27 -10.22 -34.19
N GLU A 92 21.94 -10.23 -34.09
CA GLU A 92 21.07 -10.47 -35.25
C GLU A 92 21.14 -9.33 -36.28
N LYS A 93 21.30 -8.06 -35.87
CA LYS A 93 21.59 -6.96 -36.82
C LYS A 93 22.92 -7.15 -37.53
N SER A 94 23.95 -7.65 -36.84
CA SER A 94 25.26 -7.96 -37.43
C SER A 94 25.15 -9.12 -38.42
N ARG A 95 24.40 -10.16 -38.08
CA ARG A 95 24.06 -11.30 -38.94
C ARG A 95 23.27 -10.86 -40.17
N ILE A 96 22.29 -9.98 -40.02
CA ILE A 96 21.54 -9.39 -41.14
C ILE A 96 22.48 -8.62 -42.06
N MET A 97 23.33 -7.73 -41.52
CA MET A 97 24.31 -6.99 -42.33
C MET A 97 25.33 -7.90 -43.03
N GLU A 98 25.66 -9.06 -42.44
CA GLU A 98 26.53 -10.06 -43.06
C GLU A 98 25.80 -10.83 -44.18
N LEU A 99 24.56 -11.27 -43.95
CA LEU A 99 23.69 -11.86 -44.96
C LEU A 99 23.39 -10.89 -46.12
N GLU A 100 23.22 -9.60 -45.85
CA GLU A 100 23.07 -8.54 -46.87
C GLU A 100 24.37 -8.36 -47.68
N ARG A 101 25.54 -8.44 -47.03
CA ARG A 101 26.84 -8.39 -47.71
C ARG A 101 27.04 -9.61 -48.61
N ASP A 102 26.73 -10.80 -48.11
CA ASP A 102 26.77 -12.05 -48.87
C ASP A 102 25.77 -12.02 -50.02
N LEU A 103 24.54 -11.53 -49.80
CA LEU A 103 23.55 -11.36 -50.87
C LEU A 103 24.07 -10.41 -51.96
N ALA A 104 24.68 -9.28 -51.57
CA ALA A 104 25.26 -8.33 -52.52
C ALA A 104 26.45 -8.93 -53.28
N LEU A 105 27.30 -9.72 -52.63
CA LEU A 105 28.38 -10.49 -53.27
C LEU A 105 27.82 -11.53 -54.24
N ARG A 106 26.79 -12.30 -53.86
CA ARG A 106 26.12 -13.27 -54.74
C ARG A 106 25.43 -12.60 -55.93
N VAL A 107 24.79 -11.44 -55.74
CA VAL A 107 24.22 -10.65 -56.83
C VAL A 107 25.32 -10.18 -57.79
N LYS A 108 26.48 -9.77 -57.27
CA LYS A 108 27.64 -9.38 -58.07
C LYS A 108 28.25 -10.58 -58.82
N GLU A 109 28.42 -11.73 -58.17
CA GLU A 109 28.86 -12.99 -58.81
C GLU A 109 27.89 -13.39 -59.94
N VAL A 110 26.57 -13.35 -59.70
CA VAL A 110 25.56 -13.66 -60.72
C VAL A 110 25.59 -12.66 -61.87
N ALA A 111 25.80 -11.37 -61.60
CA ALA A 111 25.97 -10.36 -62.65
C ALA A 111 27.26 -10.58 -63.46
N GLU A 112 28.36 -10.96 -62.81
CA GLU A 112 29.64 -11.22 -63.47
C GLU A 112 29.62 -12.53 -64.27
N LEU A 113 28.98 -13.59 -63.75
CA LEU A 113 28.76 -14.85 -64.46
C LEU A 113 27.83 -14.65 -65.67
N ARG A 114 26.76 -13.85 -65.54
CA ARG A 114 25.94 -13.44 -66.69
C ARG A 114 26.75 -12.65 -67.71
N GLY A 115 27.57 -11.69 -67.26
CA GLY A 115 28.47 -10.93 -68.12
C GLY A 115 29.51 -11.81 -68.85
N ARG A 116 30.05 -12.84 -68.18
CA ARG A 116 30.93 -13.84 -68.80
C ARG A 116 30.19 -14.73 -69.80
N LEU A 117 28.95 -15.12 -69.50
CA LEU A 117 28.10 -15.90 -70.42
C LEU A 117 27.72 -15.09 -71.68
N ASP A 118 27.37 -13.80 -71.51
CA ASP A 118 27.01 -12.89 -72.60
C ASP A 118 28.21 -12.46 -73.46
N SER A 119 29.42 -12.39 -72.87
CA SER A 119 30.68 -12.07 -73.57
C SER A 119 31.37 -13.29 -74.19
N SER A 120 31.04 -14.51 -73.76
CA SER A 120 31.55 -15.77 -74.33
C SER A 120 30.89 -16.12 -75.68
N LYS A 121 31.04 -15.24 -76.67
CA LYS A 121 30.84 -15.59 -78.08
C LYS A 121 32.17 -16.06 -78.68
N HIS A 122 32.16 -17.28 -79.20
CA HIS A 122 33.29 -18.03 -79.78
C HIS A 122 34.33 -18.58 -78.76
N ILE A 123 34.11 -19.83 -78.34
CA ILE A 123 35.15 -20.72 -77.83
C ILE A 123 34.92 -22.08 -78.50
N ASP A 124 35.73 -22.41 -79.50
CA ASP A 124 35.54 -23.59 -80.36
C ASP A 124 36.20 -24.87 -79.79
N ASP A 125 36.31 -24.96 -78.45
CA ASP A 125 36.89 -26.12 -77.76
C ASP A 125 35.81 -26.97 -77.06
N VAL A 126 35.62 -28.16 -77.62
CA VAL A 126 34.52 -29.10 -77.32
C VAL A 126 34.71 -29.76 -75.95
N ASP A 127 35.94 -29.99 -75.50
CA ASP A 127 36.21 -30.66 -74.21
C ASP A 127 35.83 -29.77 -73.03
N THR A 128 36.12 -28.46 -73.10
CA THR A 128 35.67 -27.48 -72.09
C THR A 128 34.15 -27.45 -71.94
N SER A 129 33.42 -27.55 -73.06
CA SER A 129 31.96 -27.50 -73.08
C SER A 129 31.33 -28.75 -72.46
N LEU A 130 31.95 -29.93 -72.67
CA LEU A 130 31.53 -31.19 -72.03
C LEU A 130 31.78 -31.18 -70.52
N SER A 131 32.93 -30.67 -70.09
CA SER A 131 33.27 -30.57 -68.66
C SER A 131 32.27 -29.68 -67.90
N LEU A 132 31.91 -28.52 -68.48
CA LEU A 132 30.93 -27.59 -67.90
C LEU A 132 29.53 -28.23 -67.77
N LEU A 133 29.10 -28.99 -68.78
CA LEU A 133 27.81 -29.71 -68.76
C LEU A 133 27.76 -30.80 -67.69
N GLN A 134 28.89 -31.49 -67.45
CA GLN A 134 29.00 -32.51 -66.41
C GLN A 134 29.01 -31.90 -65.00
N GLU A 135 29.64 -30.74 -64.82
CA GLU A 135 29.62 -29.99 -63.57
C GLU A 135 28.22 -29.42 -63.26
N ILE A 136 27.52 -28.86 -64.26
CA ILE A 136 26.12 -28.41 -64.14
C ILE A 136 25.21 -29.57 -63.71
N SER A 137 25.38 -30.75 -64.32
CA SER A 137 24.62 -31.96 -63.96
C SER A 137 24.88 -32.39 -62.51
N SER A 138 26.13 -32.34 -62.05
CA SER A 138 26.49 -32.64 -60.65
C SER A 138 25.89 -31.63 -59.66
N LEU A 139 25.85 -30.35 -60.01
CA LEU A 139 25.22 -29.31 -59.19
C LEU A 139 23.70 -29.47 -59.12
N GLN A 140 23.05 -29.84 -60.22
CA GLN A 140 21.62 -30.16 -60.25
C GLN A 140 21.28 -31.38 -59.37
N GLU A 141 22.12 -32.43 -59.39
CA GLU A 141 21.94 -33.62 -58.56
C GLU A 141 22.13 -33.30 -57.06
N LYS A 142 23.12 -32.48 -56.70
CA LYS A 142 23.33 -31.98 -55.32
C LYS A 142 22.16 -31.12 -54.82
N MET A 143 21.63 -30.23 -55.66
CA MET A 143 20.43 -29.43 -55.36
C MET A 143 19.20 -30.32 -55.08
N ALA A 144 19.00 -31.36 -55.89
CA ALA A 144 17.91 -32.32 -55.69
C ALA A 144 18.08 -33.15 -54.41
N ALA A 145 19.31 -33.54 -54.06
CA ALA A 145 19.62 -34.24 -52.82
C ALA A 145 19.33 -33.36 -51.59
N ALA A 146 19.82 -32.12 -51.57
CA ALA A 146 19.60 -31.16 -50.48
C ALA A 146 18.09 -30.83 -50.29
N GLY A 147 17.34 -30.64 -51.38
CA GLY A 147 15.89 -30.44 -51.31
C GLY A 147 15.15 -31.64 -50.71
N LYS A 148 15.62 -32.87 -50.98
CA LYS A 148 15.05 -34.10 -50.42
C LYS A 148 15.40 -34.27 -48.93
N GLU A 149 16.61 -33.87 -48.53
CA GLU A 149 17.05 -33.87 -47.14
C GLU A 149 16.23 -32.88 -46.29
N HIS A 150 16.08 -31.63 -46.76
CA HIS A 150 15.26 -30.62 -46.10
C HIS A 150 13.78 -31.05 -45.98
N GLN A 151 13.23 -31.70 -47.00
CA GLN A 151 11.87 -32.25 -46.95
C GLN A 151 11.72 -33.36 -45.88
N ASN A 152 12.76 -34.16 -45.66
CA ASN A 152 12.77 -35.19 -44.61
C ASN A 152 12.90 -34.57 -43.21
N GLU A 153 13.73 -33.53 -43.05
CA GLU A 153 13.85 -32.78 -41.79
C GLU A 153 12.51 -32.12 -41.40
N MET A 154 11.85 -31.45 -42.34
CA MET A 154 10.53 -30.86 -42.12
C MET A 154 9.47 -31.89 -41.72
N ASN A 155 9.49 -33.08 -42.33
CA ASN A 155 8.60 -34.17 -41.93
C ASN A 155 8.92 -34.66 -40.50
N SER A 156 10.20 -34.81 -40.15
CA SER A 156 10.62 -35.23 -38.79
C SER A 156 10.27 -34.20 -37.71
N LEU A 157 10.43 -32.90 -37.99
CA LEU A 157 10.01 -31.83 -37.08
C LEU A 157 8.49 -31.85 -36.88
N LYS A 158 7.72 -31.99 -37.97
CA LYS A 158 6.25 -32.07 -37.92
C LYS A 158 5.76 -33.26 -37.11
N GLU A 159 6.41 -34.41 -37.21
CA GLU A 159 6.12 -35.60 -36.40
C GLU A 159 6.45 -35.38 -34.91
N LYS A 160 7.59 -34.75 -34.59
CA LYS A 160 7.94 -34.38 -33.20
C LYS A 160 6.95 -33.41 -32.57
N PHE A 161 6.48 -32.40 -33.32
CA PHE A 161 5.45 -31.48 -32.84
C PHE A 161 4.12 -32.19 -32.60
N GLY A 162 3.69 -33.08 -33.51
CA GLY A 162 2.47 -33.88 -33.31
C GLY A 162 2.53 -34.78 -32.06
N LEU A 163 3.67 -35.41 -31.79
CA LEU A 163 3.88 -36.21 -30.57
C LEU A 163 3.84 -35.34 -29.29
N SER A 164 4.37 -34.11 -29.35
CA SER A 164 4.32 -33.16 -28.23
C SER A 164 2.90 -32.64 -27.98
N GLU A 165 2.16 -32.32 -29.04
CA GLU A 165 0.75 -31.92 -28.97
C GLU A 165 -0.12 -33.05 -28.39
N GLU A 166 0.08 -34.29 -28.84
CA GLU A 166 -0.58 -35.45 -28.26
C GLU A 166 -0.26 -35.68 -26.77
N ALA A 167 0.97 -35.39 -26.33
CA ALA A 167 1.37 -35.52 -24.93
C ALA A 167 0.65 -34.48 -24.06
N LEU A 168 0.67 -33.21 -24.46
CA LEU A 168 -0.07 -32.13 -23.78
C LEU A 168 -1.57 -32.41 -23.76
N GLN A 169 -2.13 -32.91 -24.86
CA GLN A 169 -3.55 -33.28 -24.95
C GLN A 169 -3.93 -34.46 -24.02
N LYS A 170 -2.99 -35.34 -23.68
CA LYS A 170 -3.16 -36.41 -22.66
C LYS A 170 -3.04 -35.84 -21.24
N GLU A 171 -2.12 -34.91 -21.01
CA GLU A 171 -1.93 -34.26 -19.72
C GLU A 171 -3.14 -33.39 -19.32
N ILE A 172 -3.66 -32.57 -20.25
CA ILE A 172 -4.90 -31.79 -20.06
C ILE A 172 -6.09 -32.69 -19.69
N LYS A 173 -6.21 -33.87 -20.33
CA LYS A 173 -7.25 -34.86 -20.00
C LYS A 173 -7.05 -35.53 -18.64
N SER A 174 -5.80 -35.72 -18.20
CA SER A 174 -5.48 -36.23 -16.87
C SER A 174 -5.84 -35.20 -15.78
N LEU A 175 -5.47 -33.94 -16.01
CA LEU A 175 -5.77 -32.82 -15.10
C LEU A 175 -7.28 -32.57 -14.99
N SER A 176 -8.03 -32.59 -16.10
CA SER A 176 -9.49 -32.42 -16.05
C SER A 176 -10.18 -33.58 -15.30
N ALA A 177 -9.75 -34.83 -15.51
CA ALA A 177 -10.24 -36.00 -14.78
C ALA A 177 -9.79 -36.02 -13.30
N SER A 178 -8.73 -35.30 -12.92
CA SER A 178 -8.37 -35.04 -11.53
C SER A 178 -9.27 -33.98 -10.90
N ASN A 179 -9.52 -32.89 -11.63
CA ASN A 179 -10.37 -31.79 -11.16
C ASN A 179 -11.83 -32.25 -10.97
N GLU A 180 -12.35 -33.11 -11.86
CA GLU A 180 -13.69 -33.71 -11.71
C GLU A 180 -13.80 -34.65 -10.49
N ARG A 181 -12.71 -35.32 -10.09
CA ARG A 181 -12.66 -36.11 -8.85
C ARG A 181 -12.68 -35.21 -7.62
N MET A 182 -11.85 -34.17 -7.58
CA MET A 182 -11.84 -33.19 -6.50
C MET A 182 -13.21 -32.51 -6.33
N ALA A 183 -13.90 -32.19 -7.43
CA ALA A 183 -15.26 -31.66 -7.39
C ALA A 183 -16.26 -32.63 -6.73
N LYS A 184 -16.21 -33.92 -7.09
CA LYS A 184 -17.07 -34.96 -6.48
C LYS A 184 -16.75 -35.21 -5.01
N GLU A 185 -15.48 -35.12 -4.61
CA GLU A 185 -15.07 -35.21 -3.22
C GLU A 185 -15.56 -34.01 -2.40
N ASN A 186 -15.47 -32.79 -2.94
CA ASN A 186 -16.05 -31.59 -2.32
C ASN A 186 -17.58 -31.70 -2.16
N GLU A 187 -18.30 -32.18 -3.18
CA GLU A 187 -19.75 -32.44 -3.09
C GLU A 187 -20.07 -33.50 -2.00
N SER A 188 -19.24 -34.54 -1.87
CA SER A 188 -19.36 -35.55 -0.81
C SER A 188 -19.06 -35.01 0.59
N LEU A 189 -18.08 -34.12 0.73
CA LEU A 189 -17.77 -33.48 2.02
C LEU A 189 -18.87 -32.49 2.42
N LYS A 190 -19.41 -31.72 1.47
CA LYS A 190 -20.53 -30.81 1.69
C LYS A 190 -21.79 -31.54 2.16
N THR A 191 -22.17 -32.63 1.47
CA THR A 191 -23.33 -33.45 1.88
C THR A 191 -23.14 -34.12 3.24
N LYS A 192 -21.91 -34.51 3.63
CA LYS A 192 -21.60 -34.99 4.99
C LYS A 192 -21.71 -33.88 6.04
N LEU A 193 -21.26 -32.67 5.73
CA LEU A 193 -21.37 -31.50 6.61
C LEU A 193 -22.84 -31.13 6.85
N ASP A 194 -23.65 -31.09 5.78
CA ASP A 194 -25.09 -30.84 5.86
C ASP A 194 -25.81 -31.91 6.68
N HIS A 195 -25.40 -33.19 6.56
CA HIS A 195 -25.95 -34.27 7.37
C HIS A 195 -25.58 -34.14 8.85
N ALA A 196 -24.32 -33.86 9.19
CA ALA A 196 -23.87 -33.65 10.57
C ALA A 196 -24.53 -32.41 11.21
N ASN A 197 -24.72 -31.33 10.45
CA ASN A 197 -25.48 -30.15 10.89
C ASN A 197 -26.93 -30.51 11.22
N LYS A 198 -27.56 -31.35 10.40
CA LYS A 198 -28.92 -31.85 10.67
C LYS A 198 -28.99 -32.72 11.91
N GLU A 199 -28.09 -33.70 12.07
CA GLU A 199 -28.05 -34.53 13.28
C GLU A 199 -27.86 -33.70 14.55
N ASN A 200 -27.02 -32.67 14.50
CA ASN A 200 -26.83 -31.75 15.62
C ASN A 200 -28.11 -30.94 15.93
N SER A 201 -28.84 -30.49 14.90
CA SER A 201 -30.15 -29.85 15.07
C SER A 201 -31.18 -30.79 15.71
N ASP A 202 -31.29 -32.03 15.20
CA ASP A 202 -32.23 -33.04 15.70
C ASP A 202 -31.91 -33.41 17.17
N VAL A 203 -30.62 -33.46 17.54
CA VAL A 203 -30.16 -33.66 18.93
C VAL A 203 -30.54 -32.46 19.82
N ILE A 204 -30.34 -31.22 19.36
CA ILE A 204 -30.74 -30.01 20.09
C ILE A 204 -32.26 -29.99 20.33
N GLU A 205 -33.07 -30.37 19.32
CA GLU A 205 -34.53 -30.44 19.44
C GLU A 205 -34.97 -31.53 20.43
N LEU A 206 -34.33 -32.71 20.39
CA LEU A 206 -34.56 -33.78 21.37
C LEU A 206 -34.23 -33.34 22.81
N TRP A 207 -33.14 -32.60 23.02
CA TRP A 207 -32.78 -32.06 24.33
C TRP A 207 -33.77 -30.99 24.81
N LYS A 208 -34.26 -30.11 23.93
CA LYS A 208 -35.34 -29.15 24.25
C LYS A 208 -36.60 -29.87 24.70
N SER A 209 -37.08 -30.85 23.93
CA SER A 209 -38.28 -31.63 24.26
C SER A 209 -38.15 -32.38 25.60
N LYS A 210 -36.97 -32.96 25.89
CA LYS A 210 -36.68 -33.57 27.19
C LYS A 210 -36.72 -32.55 28.34
N LEU A 211 -36.17 -31.35 28.14
CA LEU A 211 -36.19 -30.28 29.13
C LEU A 211 -37.63 -29.82 29.43
N GLU A 212 -38.42 -29.59 28.38
CA GLU A 212 -39.84 -29.20 28.49
C GLU A 212 -40.67 -30.28 29.19
N SER A 213 -40.46 -31.56 28.86
CA SER A 213 -41.12 -32.68 29.54
C SER A 213 -40.75 -32.79 31.02
N ALA A 214 -39.46 -32.56 31.37
CA ALA A 214 -39.01 -32.53 32.76
C ALA A 214 -39.61 -31.34 33.53
N ILE A 215 -39.69 -30.16 32.91
CA ILE A 215 -40.35 -28.97 33.48
C ILE A 215 -41.84 -29.24 33.73
N ALA A 216 -42.55 -29.80 32.76
CA ALA A 216 -43.97 -30.15 32.89
C ALA A 216 -44.22 -31.19 34.00
N SER A 217 -43.39 -32.23 34.08
CA SER A 217 -43.46 -33.24 35.14
C SER A 217 -43.19 -32.64 36.52
N HIS A 218 -42.22 -31.73 36.65
CA HIS A 218 -41.92 -31.04 37.90
C HIS A 218 -43.07 -30.10 38.32
N GLN A 219 -43.67 -29.39 37.37
CA GLN A 219 -44.86 -28.56 37.61
C GLN A 219 -46.06 -29.41 38.07
N GLN A 220 -46.29 -30.59 37.47
CA GLN A 220 -47.33 -31.51 37.91
C GLN A 220 -47.08 -32.00 39.34
N ALA A 221 -45.86 -32.43 39.67
CA ALA A 221 -45.51 -32.88 41.02
C ALA A 221 -45.69 -31.77 42.07
N MET A 222 -45.38 -30.52 41.72
CA MET A 222 -45.62 -29.34 42.57
C MET A 222 -47.12 -29.08 42.82
N GLU A 223 -47.97 -29.23 41.81
CA GLU A 223 -49.42 -29.06 41.97
C GLU A 223 -50.05 -30.24 42.73
N GLU A 224 -49.56 -31.47 42.56
CA GLU A 224 -49.97 -32.64 43.36
C GLU A 224 -49.58 -32.49 44.85
N LEU A 225 -48.37 -31.98 45.14
CA LEU A 225 -47.95 -31.63 46.50
C LEU A 225 -48.87 -30.56 47.11
N LYS A 226 -49.18 -29.50 46.36
CA LYS A 226 -50.09 -28.42 46.77
C LYS A 226 -51.51 -28.91 47.04
N VAL A 227 -52.02 -29.84 46.23
CA VAL A 227 -53.32 -30.52 46.49
C VAL A 227 -53.24 -31.38 47.75
N SER A 228 -52.14 -32.09 48.00
CA SER A 228 -52.00 -32.92 49.21
C SER A 228 -51.93 -32.11 50.51
N PHE A 229 -51.33 -30.90 50.49
CA PHE A 229 -51.35 -29.97 51.62
C PHE A 229 -52.75 -29.42 51.96
N SER A 230 -53.70 -29.44 51.04
CA SER A 230 -55.06 -28.88 51.25
C SER A 230 -55.97 -29.68 52.21
N LYS A 231 -55.48 -30.78 52.80
CA LYS A 231 -56.26 -31.68 53.69
C LYS A 231 -55.82 -31.72 55.16
N GLY A 232 -54.81 -30.94 55.58
CA GLY A 232 -54.33 -30.90 56.97
C GLY A 232 -54.49 -29.52 57.63
N VAL A 233 -55.14 -29.44 58.79
CA VAL A 233 -55.47 -28.17 59.46
C VAL A 233 -54.55 -27.89 60.66
N GLY A 234 -54.13 -26.63 60.82
CA GLY A 234 -54.14 -26.00 62.15
C GLY A 234 -52.82 -25.46 62.70
N ALA A 235 -51.70 -26.18 62.55
CA ALA A 235 -50.41 -25.77 63.11
C ALA A 235 -49.35 -25.38 62.07
N GLN A 236 -49.43 -25.96 60.87
CA GLN A 236 -48.47 -25.72 59.78
C GLN A 236 -48.64 -24.36 59.10
N THR A 237 -49.67 -23.57 59.40
CA THR A 237 -49.91 -22.27 58.74
C THR A 237 -48.84 -21.21 59.06
N ALA A 238 -48.18 -21.30 60.21
CA ALA A 238 -47.05 -20.43 60.54
C ALA A 238 -45.77 -20.87 59.82
N GLU A 239 -45.42 -22.16 59.91
CA GLU A 239 -44.27 -22.75 59.21
C GLU A 239 -44.41 -22.64 57.69
N PHE A 240 -45.62 -22.76 57.14
CA PHE A 240 -45.91 -22.58 55.72
C PHE A 240 -45.88 -21.11 55.30
N ALA A 241 -46.25 -20.17 56.18
CA ALA A 241 -46.05 -18.75 55.92
C ALA A 241 -44.55 -18.41 55.90
N GLU A 242 -43.77 -18.95 56.82
CA GLU A 242 -42.32 -18.73 56.90
C GLU A 242 -41.58 -19.41 55.73
N LEU A 243 -41.93 -20.65 55.36
CA LEU A 243 -41.47 -21.30 54.13
C LEU A 243 -41.90 -20.54 52.88
N LYS A 244 -43.10 -19.98 52.84
CA LYS A 244 -43.56 -19.16 51.72
C LYS A 244 -42.72 -17.87 51.61
N THR A 245 -42.43 -17.20 52.72
CA THR A 245 -41.53 -16.03 52.74
C THR A 245 -40.10 -16.41 52.35
N GLN A 246 -39.60 -17.58 52.76
CA GLN A 246 -38.29 -18.08 52.31
C GLN A 246 -38.29 -18.42 50.81
N ILE A 247 -39.36 -19.01 50.26
CA ILE A 247 -39.51 -19.28 48.82
C ILE A 247 -39.65 -17.98 48.02
N GLU A 248 -40.39 -16.99 48.52
CA GLU A 248 -40.51 -15.68 47.89
C GLU A 248 -39.18 -14.91 47.93
N LYS A 249 -38.41 -15.03 49.02
CA LYS A 249 -37.04 -14.53 49.10
C LYS A 249 -36.11 -15.25 48.11
N MET A 250 -36.09 -16.58 48.08
CA MET A 250 -35.26 -17.34 47.12
C MET A 250 -35.63 -17.08 45.66
N LYS A 251 -36.91 -16.81 45.36
CA LYS A 251 -37.35 -16.37 44.02
C LYS A 251 -36.80 -14.98 43.69
N LEU A 252 -36.89 -14.03 44.62
CA LEU A 252 -36.33 -12.69 44.44
C LEU A 252 -34.81 -12.74 44.27
N ASP A 253 -34.11 -13.54 45.08
CA ASP A 253 -32.66 -13.74 44.99
C ASP A 253 -32.28 -14.37 43.63
N TYR A 254 -33.03 -15.37 43.14
CA TYR A 254 -32.82 -15.97 41.82
C TYR A 254 -33.16 -15.01 40.66
N GLU A 255 -34.22 -14.21 40.78
CA GLU A 255 -34.55 -13.17 39.79
C GLU A 255 -33.46 -12.08 39.73
N ASN A 256 -32.90 -11.70 40.88
CA ASN A 256 -31.76 -10.79 40.98
C ASN A 256 -30.47 -11.40 40.40
N GLU A 257 -30.18 -12.68 40.66
CA GLU A 257 -29.05 -13.38 40.02
C GLU A 257 -29.23 -13.48 38.50
N MET A 258 -30.43 -13.83 38.02
CA MET A 258 -30.74 -13.87 36.59
C MET A 258 -30.65 -12.48 35.94
N ALA A 259 -31.04 -11.41 36.64
CA ALA A 259 -30.86 -10.04 36.19
C ALA A 259 -29.38 -9.64 36.13
N ASN A 260 -28.59 -9.98 37.16
CA ASN A 260 -27.14 -9.74 37.20
C ASN A 260 -26.39 -10.52 36.11
N VAL A 261 -26.74 -11.78 35.87
CA VAL A 261 -26.14 -12.60 34.79
C VAL A 261 -26.48 -12.03 33.41
N LYS A 262 -27.74 -11.59 33.19
CA LYS A 262 -28.12 -10.88 31.95
C LYS A 262 -27.35 -9.58 31.78
N LEU A 263 -27.29 -8.74 32.81
CA LEU A 263 -26.55 -7.48 32.79
C LEU A 263 -25.06 -7.70 32.51
N LYS A 264 -24.46 -8.74 33.10
CA LYS A 264 -23.07 -9.12 32.84
C LYS A 264 -22.88 -9.57 31.39
N GLN A 265 -23.75 -10.43 30.87
CA GLN A 265 -23.70 -10.88 29.46
C GLN A 265 -23.94 -9.72 28.47
N GLU A 266 -24.77 -8.74 28.82
CA GLU A 266 -25.02 -7.55 28.01
C GLU A 266 -23.84 -6.56 28.04
N ASN A 267 -23.18 -6.41 29.19
CA ASN A 267 -21.91 -5.68 29.31
C ASN A 267 -20.77 -6.36 28.52
N GLU A 268 -20.64 -7.69 28.59
CA GLU A 268 -19.68 -8.48 27.80
C GLU A 268 -19.95 -8.34 26.30
N ARG A 269 -21.22 -8.40 25.86
CA ARG A 269 -21.61 -8.12 24.48
C ARG A 269 -21.30 -6.68 24.06
N SER A 270 -21.54 -5.69 24.93
CA SER A 270 -21.19 -4.29 24.65
C SER A 270 -19.68 -4.09 24.52
N HIS A 271 -18.88 -4.78 25.34
CA HIS A 271 -17.43 -4.77 25.23
C HIS A 271 -16.97 -5.34 23.89
N HIS A 272 -17.44 -6.53 23.51
CA HIS A 272 -17.10 -7.13 22.22
C HIS A 272 -17.61 -6.31 21.02
N LEU A 273 -18.76 -5.63 21.13
CA LEU A 273 -19.23 -4.74 20.08
C LEU A 273 -18.26 -3.56 19.87
N LYS A 274 -17.84 -2.90 20.96
CA LYS A 274 -16.84 -1.80 20.92
C LYS A 274 -15.47 -2.28 20.42
N GLU A 275 -15.08 -3.49 20.77
CA GLU A 275 -13.86 -4.13 20.29
C GLU A 275 -13.92 -4.41 18.78
N ILE A 276 -15.05 -4.93 18.28
CA ILE A 276 -15.31 -5.09 16.84
C ILE A 276 -15.36 -3.74 16.12
N GLU A 277 -15.96 -2.71 16.71
CA GLU A 277 -16.00 -1.35 16.15
C GLU A 277 -14.59 -0.73 16.09
N SER A 278 -13.78 -0.90 17.14
CA SER A 278 -12.37 -0.51 17.18
C SER A 278 -11.53 -1.24 16.12
N LEU A 279 -11.72 -2.55 15.96
CA LEU A 279 -11.05 -3.34 14.92
C LEU A 279 -11.50 -2.94 13.50
N LYS A 280 -12.78 -2.62 13.29
CA LYS A 280 -13.28 -2.07 12.03
C LYS A 280 -12.70 -0.70 11.74
N ALA A 281 -12.62 0.20 12.72
CA ALA A 281 -12.00 1.52 12.56
C ALA A 281 -10.51 1.40 12.21
N LYS A 282 -9.77 0.49 12.86
CA LYS A 282 -8.38 0.18 12.51
C LYS A 282 -8.26 -0.41 11.10
N LEU A 283 -9.17 -1.29 10.69
CA LEU A 283 -9.19 -1.84 9.33
C LEU A 283 -9.41 -0.75 8.28
N VAL A 284 -10.37 0.17 8.52
CA VAL A 284 -10.66 1.31 7.63
C VAL A 284 -9.46 2.24 7.53
N ALA A 285 -8.83 2.61 8.67
CA ALA A 285 -7.64 3.45 8.67
C ALA A 285 -6.46 2.79 7.91
N VAL A 286 -6.28 1.47 8.04
CA VAL A 286 -5.27 0.73 7.27
C VAL A 286 -5.63 0.69 5.78
N THR A 287 -6.89 0.53 5.39
CA THR A 287 -7.28 0.61 3.97
C THR A 287 -7.09 2.00 3.39
N GLU A 288 -7.45 3.06 4.12
CA GLU A 288 -7.22 4.46 3.72
C GLU A 288 -5.72 4.75 3.58
N GLU A 289 -4.87 4.26 4.50
CA GLU A 289 -3.41 4.37 4.39
C GLU A 289 -2.89 3.62 3.16
N LYS A 290 -3.42 2.44 2.84
CA LYS A 290 -3.02 1.69 1.64
C LYS A 290 -3.48 2.38 0.34
N GLU A 291 -4.67 2.95 0.31
CA GLU A 291 -5.17 3.73 -0.83
C GLU A 291 -4.34 5.01 -1.05
N GLN A 292 -4.03 5.75 0.02
CA GLN A 292 -3.15 6.93 -0.07
C GLN A 292 -1.72 6.57 -0.53
N ASN A 293 -1.17 5.44 -0.05
CA ASN A 293 0.12 4.94 -0.52
C ASN A 293 0.06 4.52 -2.00
N LEU A 294 -1.03 3.89 -2.45
CA LEU A 294 -1.23 3.47 -3.84
C LEU A 294 -1.35 4.70 -4.75
N GLU A 295 -2.12 5.72 -4.37
CA GLU A 295 -2.23 6.97 -5.13
C GLU A 295 -0.91 7.75 -5.13
N SER A 296 -0.13 7.73 -4.04
CA SER A 296 1.23 8.29 -4.01
C SER A 296 2.21 7.54 -4.94
N LEU A 297 2.07 6.22 -5.09
CA LEU A 297 2.86 5.44 -6.03
C LEU A 297 2.41 5.68 -7.48
N LYS A 298 1.11 5.80 -7.73
CA LYS A 298 0.52 6.08 -9.04
C LYS A 298 0.91 7.47 -9.56
N THR A 299 0.79 8.51 -8.74
CA THR A 299 1.24 9.87 -9.09
C THR A 299 2.76 9.95 -9.31
N LYS A 300 3.57 9.17 -8.58
CA LYS A 300 5.01 9.02 -8.86
C LYS A 300 5.29 8.29 -10.18
N LEU A 301 4.49 7.28 -10.51
CA LEU A 301 4.61 6.56 -11.78
C LEU A 301 4.24 7.47 -12.95
N GLU A 302 3.09 8.15 -12.89
CA GLU A 302 2.65 9.14 -13.89
C GLU A 302 3.71 10.25 -14.07
N SER A 303 4.28 10.79 -12.98
CA SER A 303 5.37 11.76 -13.06
C SER A 303 6.67 11.22 -13.68
N VAL A 304 6.96 9.92 -13.58
CA VAL A 304 8.13 9.28 -14.20
C VAL A 304 7.85 8.96 -15.67
N GLU A 305 6.61 8.58 -16.01
CA GLU A 305 6.15 8.40 -17.39
C GLU A 305 6.18 9.73 -18.15
N ASP A 306 5.68 10.83 -17.58
CA ASP A 306 5.78 12.18 -18.14
C ASP A 306 7.24 12.63 -18.32
N GLN A 307 8.10 12.39 -17.32
CA GLN A 307 9.53 12.69 -17.41
C GLN A 307 10.21 11.91 -18.53
N HIS A 308 9.89 10.62 -18.70
CA HIS A 308 10.40 9.81 -19.80
C HIS A 308 9.84 10.23 -21.16
N LEU A 309 8.58 10.70 -21.25
CA LEU A 309 8.03 11.27 -22.48
C LEU A 309 8.79 12.55 -22.87
N VAL A 310 9.07 13.44 -21.92
CA VAL A 310 9.90 14.63 -22.15
C VAL A 310 11.31 14.23 -22.59
N GLU A 311 11.96 13.27 -21.95
CA GLU A 311 13.30 12.78 -22.36
C GLU A 311 13.31 12.14 -23.75
N MET A 312 12.24 11.42 -24.12
CA MET A 312 12.04 10.86 -25.46
C MET A 312 11.83 11.96 -26.51
N GLU A 313 11.05 13.00 -26.20
CA GLU A 313 10.88 14.16 -27.09
C GLU A 313 12.20 14.94 -27.24
N ASP A 314 12.95 15.12 -26.16
CA ASP A 314 14.25 15.80 -26.15
C ASP A 314 15.32 15.03 -26.95
N THR A 315 15.30 13.70 -26.91
CA THR A 315 16.17 12.85 -27.75
C THR A 315 15.72 12.80 -29.20
N LEU A 316 14.40 12.82 -29.48
CA LEU A 316 13.87 12.95 -30.83
C LEU A 316 14.25 14.30 -31.46
N ASN A 317 14.16 15.40 -30.71
CA ASN A 317 14.57 16.73 -31.15
C ASN A 317 16.07 16.79 -31.46
N LYS A 318 16.92 16.22 -30.59
CA LYS A 318 18.37 16.10 -30.83
C LYS A 318 18.69 15.24 -32.07
N LEU A 319 17.89 14.20 -32.34
CA LEU A 319 18.01 13.37 -33.54
C LEU A 319 17.62 14.15 -34.80
N GLN A 320 16.51 14.90 -34.77
CA GLN A 320 16.09 15.77 -35.88
C GLN A 320 17.13 16.86 -36.17
N GLU A 321 17.68 17.51 -35.14
CA GLU A 321 18.80 18.44 -35.30
C GLU A 321 20.02 17.80 -35.95
N ALA A 322 20.38 16.58 -35.56
CA ALA A 322 21.49 15.85 -36.15
C ALA A 322 21.19 15.50 -37.62
N GLU A 323 19.97 15.10 -37.96
CA GLU A 323 19.55 14.81 -39.33
C GLU A 323 19.56 16.07 -40.21
N ILE A 324 19.17 17.23 -39.68
CA ILE A 324 19.29 18.54 -40.36
C ILE A 324 20.77 18.85 -40.61
N LYS A 325 21.65 18.73 -39.60
CA LYS A 325 23.09 18.95 -39.74
C LYS A 325 23.73 18.02 -40.77
N VAL A 326 23.29 16.75 -40.86
CA VAL A 326 23.73 15.83 -41.91
C VAL A 326 23.30 16.32 -43.29
N LYS A 327 22.04 16.72 -43.49
CA LYS A 327 21.55 17.27 -44.76
C LYS A 327 22.29 18.56 -45.17
N GLU A 328 22.64 19.42 -44.22
CA GLU A 328 23.47 20.61 -44.47
C GLU A 328 24.90 20.23 -44.92
N LEU A 329 25.51 19.23 -44.28
CA LEU A 329 26.81 18.69 -44.67
C LEU A 329 26.79 18.02 -46.05
N GLU A 330 25.73 17.30 -46.40
CA GLU A 330 25.52 16.73 -47.74
C GLU A 330 25.42 17.83 -48.82
N VAL A 331 24.70 18.92 -48.53
CA VAL A 331 24.62 20.09 -49.42
C VAL A 331 25.98 20.79 -49.57
N LEU A 332 26.76 20.89 -48.49
CA LEU A 332 28.13 21.41 -48.55
C LEU A 332 29.05 20.48 -49.35
N GLN A 333 28.97 19.16 -49.16
CA GLN A 333 29.72 18.17 -49.91
C GLN A 333 29.37 18.21 -51.40
N ALA A 334 28.09 18.38 -51.76
CA ALA A 334 27.66 18.59 -53.14
C ALA A 334 28.27 19.87 -53.75
N LYS A 335 28.32 20.98 -53.00
CA LYS A 335 28.99 22.22 -53.43
C LYS A 335 30.50 22.03 -53.62
N TYR A 336 31.18 21.33 -52.70
CA TYR A 336 32.60 21.03 -52.85
C TYR A 336 32.87 20.12 -54.05
N ASN A 337 32.05 19.10 -54.28
CA ASN A 337 32.15 18.24 -55.46
C ASN A 337 31.98 19.04 -56.77
N GLU A 338 31.06 20.02 -56.80
CA GLU A 338 30.88 20.88 -57.97
C GLU A 338 32.06 21.84 -58.17
N GLN A 339 32.62 22.40 -57.09
CA GLN A 339 33.87 23.17 -57.13
C GLN A 339 35.06 22.34 -57.64
N THR A 340 35.18 21.08 -57.20
CA THR A 340 36.20 20.14 -57.69
C THR A 340 36.05 19.91 -59.19
N LYS A 341 34.85 19.64 -59.71
CA LYS A 341 34.62 19.52 -61.17
C LYS A 341 35.03 20.79 -61.93
N VAL A 342 34.75 21.97 -61.38
CA VAL A 342 35.16 23.25 -61.99
C VAL A 342 36.69 23.36 -62.01
N ILE A 343 37.37 23.05 -60.90
CA ILE A 343 38.84 23.00 -60.81
C ILE A 343 39.42 21.98 -61.80
N ASP A 344 38.85 20.78 -61.91
CA ASP A 344 39.25 19.74 -62.86
C ASP A 344 39.06 20.19 -64.32
N SER A 345 38.06 21.04 -64.61
CA SER A 345 37.83 21.61 -65.94
C SER A 345 38.76 22.78 -66.28
N LEU A 346 39.21 23.54 -65.27
CA LEU A 346 40.11 24.69 -65.42
C LEU A 346 41.58 24.26 -65.44
N THR A 347 41.95 23.21 -64.70
CA THR A 347 43.32 22.65 -64.65
C THR A 347 43.91 22.36 -66.04
N PRO A 348 43.24 21.64 -66.97
CA PRO A 348 43.76 21.43 -68.33
C PRO A 348 43.77 22.71 -69.18
N GLN A 349 42.87 23.68 -68.92
CA GLN A 349 42.90 24.98 -69.61
C GLN A 349 44.09 25.83 -69.17
N ILE A 350 44.42 25.80 -67.88
CA ILE A 350 45.62 26.45 -67.31
C ILE A 350 46.87 25.77 -67.90
N LYS A 351 46.96 24.44 -67.89
CA LYS A 351 48.09 23.73 -68.52
C LYS A 351 48.24 24.05 -70.01
N ALA A 352 47.15 24.11 -70.76
CA ALA A 352 47.19 24.50 -72.18
C ALA A 352 47.54 25.99 -72.39
N ALA A 353 47.29 26.85 -71.40
CA ALA A 353 47.74 28.25 -71.42
C ALA A 353 49.22 28.37 -71.02
N GLU A 354 49.70 27.58 -70.06
CA GLU A 354 51.12 27.46 -69.69
C GLU A 354 51.96 26.90 -70.86
N GLU A 355 51.46 25.88 -71.56
CA GLU A 355 52.09 25.32 -72.76
C GLU A 355 52.14 26.35 -73.90
N LYS A 356 51.06 27.11 -74.13
CA LYS A 356 51.07 28.26 -75.07
C LYS A 356 52.01 29.39 -74.63
N LEU A 357 52.18 29.63 -73.34
CA LEU A 357 53.15 30.60 -72.82
C LEU A 357 54.59 30.11 -73.00
N LEU A 358 54.84 28.80 -72.87
CA LEU A 358 56.12 28.18 -73.21
C LEU A 358 56.40 28.25 -74.72
N ASP A 359 55.41 28.00 -75.58
CA ASP A 359 55.53 28.19 -77.03
C ASP A 359 55.76 29.66 -77.40
N LEU A 360 55.07 30.60 -76.75
CA LEU A 360 55.29 32.04 -76.93
C LEU A 360 56.68 32.47 -76.44
N ALA A 361 57.17 31.93 -75.32
CA ALA A 361 58.52 32.18 -74.84
C ALA A 361 59.58 31.55 -75.77
N ALA A 362 59.30 30.39 -76.37
CA ALA A 362 60.14 29.77 -77.39
C ALA A 362 60.13 30.58 -78.70
N LEU A 363 58.99 31.16 -79.07
CA LEU A 363 58.87 32.09 -80.20
C LEU A 363 59.53 33.43 -79.92
N GLU A 364 59.43 34.00 -78.72
CA GLU A 364 60.20 35.18 -78.33
C GLU A 364 61.70 34.90 -78.33
N LYS A 365 62.11 33.72 -77.86
CA LYS A 365 63.51 33.27 -77.94
C LYS A 365 63.96 33.14 -79.39
N ALA A 366 63.23 32.42 -80.24
CA ALA A 366 63.54 32.28 -81.67
C ALA A 366 63.48 33.60 -82.43
N ASN A 367 62.60 34.53 -82.04
CA ASN A 367 62.54 35.89 -82.58
C ASN A 367 63.71 36.74 -82.05
N SER A 368 64.18 36.54 -80.82
CA SER A 368 65.38 37.19 -80.29
C SER A 368 66.65 36.66 -80.95
N GLU A 369 66.73 35.36 -81.22
CA GLU A 369 67.81 34.71 -81.98
C GLU A 369 67.77 35.13 -83.46
N GLY A 370 66.59 35.18 -84.08
CA GLY A 370 66.39 35.71 -85.43
C GLY A 370 66.69 37.20 -85.54
N LYS A 371 66.38 38.00 -84.51
CA LYS A 371 66.73 39.42 -84.42
C LYS A 371 68.23 39.60 -84.21
N LEU A 372 68.88 38.73 -83.43
CA LEU A 372 70.35 38.68 -83.32
C LEU A 372 71.00 38.22 -84.63
N GLU A 373 70.39 37.32 -85.39
CA GLU A 373 70.89 36.87 -86.70
C GLU A 373 70.69 37.96 -87.77
N ILE A 374 69.56 38.70 -87.73
CA ILE A 374 69.35 39.93 -88.53
C ILE A 374 70.34 41.01 -88.11
N GLU A 375 70.57 41.23 -86.81
CA GLU A 375 71.55 42.19 -86.32
C GLU A 375 72.98 41.77 -86.68
N LYS A 376 73.28 40.47 -86.75
CA LYS A 376 74.54 39.89 -87.22
C LYS A 376 74.70 40.02 -88.74
N LEU A 377 73.64 39.86 -89.52
CA LEU A 377 73.63 40.13 -90.97
C LEU A 377 73.74 41.64 -91.26
N SER A 378 73.05 42.49 -90.50
CA SER A 378 73.22 43.94 -90.53
C SER A 378 74.63 44.36 -90.10
N LYS A 379 75.19 43.74 -89.06
CA LYS A 379 76.59 43.92 -88.64
C LYS A 379 77.57 43.32 -89.64
N GLN A 380 77.21 42.33 -90.46
CA GLN A 380 78.03 41.86 -91.58
C GLN A 380 77.98 42.82 -92.77
N LEU A 381 76.84 43.46 -93.02
CA LEU A 381 76.70 44.53 -94.02
C LEU A 381 77.49 45.78 -93.59
N GLU A 382 77.28 46.23 -92.36
CA GLU A 382 77.97 47.35 -91.73
C GLU A 382 79.46 47.03 -91.48
N ALA A 383 79.83 45.77 -91.28
CA ALA A 383 81.24 45.34 -91.25
C ALA A 383 81.85 45.19 -92.65
N ALA A 384 81.08 44.95 -93.73
CA ALA A 384 81.62 45.07 -95.08
C ALA A 384 81.91 46.54 -95.42
N GLU A 385 81.07 47.46 -94.96
CA GLU A 385 81.27 48.91 -95.09
C GLU A 385 82.40 49.42 -94.15
N LYS A 386 82.54 48.87 -92.94
CA LYS A 386 83.63 49.19 -92.00
C LYS A 386 84.92 48.37 -92.20
N GLN A 387 84.93 47.30 -92.99
CA GLN A 387 86.17 46.60 -93.39
C GLN A 387 87.00 47.40 -94.41
N ILE A 388 86.44 48.48 -94.95
CA ILE A 388 87.18 49.51 -95.71
C ILE A 388 87.78 50.58 -94.77
N GLN A 389 87.38 50.62 -93.49
CA GLN A 389 87.66 51.67 -92.52
C GLN A 389 87.58 51.12 -91.07
N THR A 390 88.47 50.24 -90.59
CA THR A 390 89.90 50.10 -90.91
C THR A 390 90.44 48.72 -90.53
N LEU A 391 91.61 48.34 -91.10
CA LEU A 391 92.48 47.31 -90.53
C LEU A 391 93.23 47.84 -89.30
N GLU A 392 92.50 48.27 -88.26
CA GLU A 392 93.08 48.83 -87.04
C GLU A 392 92.51 48.16 -85.78
N THR A 393 93.43 47.76 -84.90
CA THR A 393 93.23 47.26 -83.53
C THR A 393 92.73 45.82 -83.36
N GLU A 394 93.75 44.97 -83.18
CA GLU A 394 93.76 43.56 -82.85
C GLU A 394 93.11 43.22 -81.48
N LYS A 395 92.42 42.07 -81.46
CA LYS A 395 92.37 41.01 -80.44
C LYS A 395 92.06 41.27 -78.94
N GLY A 396 91.13 40.43 -78.46
CA GLY A 396 91.19 39.72 -77.16
C GLY A 396 90.14 40.18 -76.14
N ASP A 397 89.51 39.33 -75.33
CA ASP A 397 89.35 37.86 -75.37
C ASP A 397 88.05 37.52 -74.61
N GLY A 398 87.46 36.34 -74.86
CA GLY A 398 86.23 35.91 -74.19
C GLY A 398 86.48 35.22 -72.84
N ILE A 399 85.62 35.50 -71.84
CA ILE A 399 85.46 34.63 -70.66
C ILE A 399 83.97 34.33 -70.46
N SER A 400 83.68 33.04 -70.28
CA SER A 400 82.35 32.42 -70.22
C SER A 400 81.91 32.08 -68.79
N GLN A 401 80.64 31.65 -68.66
CA GLN A 401 80.17 30.71 -67.62
C GLN A 401 80.39 31.10 -66.14
N ALA A 402 79.64 32.10 -65.66
CA ALA A 402 79.44 32.32 -64.21
C ALA A 402 77.97 32.53 -63.77
N SER A 403 77.03 32.75 -64.70
CA SER A 403 75.66 33.21 -64.37
C SER A 403 74.63 32.08 -64.17
N ASN A 404 74.76 30.95 -64.90
CA ASN A 404 73.68 29.95 -64.95
C ASN A 404 73.62 29.02 -63.73
N LEU A 405 74.74 28.78 -63.04
CA LEU A 405 74.78 27.95 -61.82
C LEU A 405 74.16 28.64 -60.59
N ALA A 406 74.07 29.98 -60.59
CA ALA A 406 73.48 30.74 -59.48
C ALA A 406 71.95 30.57 -59.39
N LYS A 407 71.26 30.44 -60.53
CA LYS A 407 69.79 30.34 -60.58
C LYS A 407 69.25 28.96 -60.21
N GLU A 408 69.98 27.88 -60.49
CA GLU A 408 69.58 26.53 -60.05
C GLU A 408 69.75 26.30 -58.54
N LEU A 409 70.73 26.95 -57.91
CA LEU A 409 70.91 26.89 -56.45
C LEU A 409 69.74 27.58 -55.74
N GLN A 410 69.37 28.79 -56.16
CA GLN A 410 68.24 29.54 -55.58
C GLN A 410 66.91 28.77 -55.66
N GLY A 411 66.66 28.04 -56.75
CA GLY A 411 65.46 27.20 -56.90
C GLY A 411 65.42 25.94 -56.01
N LYS A 412 66.58 25.45 -55.55
CA LYS A 412 66.66 24.34 -54.58
C LYS A 412 66.56 24.84 -53.13
N GLU A 413 67.09 26.03 -52.87
CA GLU A 413 67.04 26.72 -51.58
C GLU A 413 65.58 27.06 -51.18
N GLN A 414 64.77 27.54 -52.14
CA GLN A 414 63.34 27.79 -51.93
C GLN A 414 62.56 26.52 -51.54
N LYS A 415 62.87 25.37 -52.14
CA LYS A 415 62.21 24.09 -51.83
C LYS A 415 62.62 23.51 -50.48
N LEU A 416 63.87 23.74 -50.05
CA LEU A 416 64.32 23.38 -48.70
C LEU A 416 63.53 24.16 -47.63
N LEU A 417 63.30 25.46 -47.84
CA LEU A 417 62.48 26.29 -46.94
C LEU A 417 61.02 25.79 -46.83
N ASP A 418 60.40 25.37 -47.93
CA ASP A 418 59.04 24.81 -47.88
C ASP A 418 59.01 23.44 -47.17
N PHE A 419 60.02 22.59 -47.35
CA PHE A 419 60.13 21.35 -46.57
C PHE A 419 60.39 21.59 -45.08
N GLU A 420 61.22 22.57 -44.74
CA GLU A 420 61.51 22.95 -43.35
C GLU A 420 60.26 23.53 -42.66
N LYS A 421 59.46 24.33 -43.38
CA LYS A 421 58.18 24.84 -42.92
C LYS A 421 57.15 23.74 -42.68
N ASN A 422 57.05 22.76 -43.59
CA ASN A 422 56.21 21.58 -43.41
C ASN A 422 56.68 20.70 -42.24
N LEU A 423 58.00 20.56 -42.03
CA LEU A 423 58.56 19.85 -40.87
C LEU A 423 58.19 20.57 -39.55
N SER A 424 58.20 21.90 -39.53
CA SER A 424 57.80 22.67 -38.35
C SER A 424 56.30 22.55 -38.03
N ALA A 425 55.43 22.46 -39.05
CA ALA A 425 54.01 22.20 -38.88
C ALA A 425 53.73 20.78 -38.35
N VAL A 426 54.43 19.77 -38.87
CA VAL A 426 54.34 18.39 -38.37
C VAL A 426 54.84 18.29 -36.92
N ASN A 427 55.93 19.00 -36.56
CA ASN A 427 56.37 19.09 -35.17
C ASN A 427 55.37 19.82 -34.26
N GLN A 428 54.69 20.87 -34.73
CA GLN A 428 53.63 21.51 -33.92
C GLN A 428 52.45 20.57 -33.66
N VAL A 429 52.03 19.76 -34.64
CA VAL A 429 50.99 18.75 -34.47
C VAL A 429 51.46 17.60 -33.57
N LYS A 430 52.74 17.21 -33.66
CA LYS A 430 53.36 16.26 -32.73
C LYS A 430 53.34 16.79 -31.30
N ASP A 431 53.76 18.03 -31.09
CA ASP A 431 53.82 18.67 -29.76
C ASP A 431 52.42 18.90 -29.16
N SER A 432 51.38 19.15 -29.98
CA SER A 432 50.00 19.20 -29.50
C SER A 432 49.48 17.82 -29.10
N LEU A 433 49.74 16.79 -29.93
CA LEU A 433 49.35 15.42 -29.61
C LEU A 433 50.09 14.88 -28.38
N GLU A 434 51.38 15.17 -28.21
CA GLU A 434 52.14 14.79 -27.00
C GLU A 434 51.60 15.48 -25.74
N LYS A 435 51.12 16.73 -25.84
CA LYS A 435 50.43 17.42 -24.75
C LYS A 435 49.06 16.83 -24.44
N GLU A 436 48.25 16.49 -25.44
CA GLU A 436 46.96 15.82 -25.23
C GLU A 436 47.13 14.43 -24.59
N LEU A 437 48.14 13.67 -25.00
CA LEU A 437 48.50 12.37 -24.41
C LEU A 437 48.97 12.52 -22.96
N GLN A 438 49.71 13.59 -22.64
CA GLN A 438 50.13 13.91 -21.28
C GLN A 438 48.93 14.30 -20.40
N VAL A 439 48.01 15.13 -20.90
CA VAL A 439 46.76 15.51 -20.20
C VAL A 439 45.85 14.30 -19.99
N LEU A 440 45.76 13.37 -20.96
CA LEU A 440 45.05 12.11 -20.75
C LEU A 440 45.69 11.26 -19.66
N LYS A 441 47.02 11.14 -19.63
CA LYS A 441 47.74 10.41 -18.56
C LYS A 441 47.48 11.01 -17.18
N GLU A 442 47.56 12.33 -17.05
CA GLU A 442 47.30 13.03 -15.78
C GLU A 442 45.84 12.85 -15.31
N LYS A 443 44.88 12.80 -16.23
CA LYS A 443 43.48 12.44 -15.92
C LYS A 443 43.33 10.98 -15.48
N PHE A 444 44.02 10.05 -16.13
CA PHE A 444 44.00 8.64 -15.73
C PHE A 444 44.65 8.40 -14.36
N THR A 445 45.73 9.11 -14.02
CA THR A 445 46.31 9.04 -12.68
C THR A 445 45.40 9.68 -11.64
N SER A 446 44.81 10.85 -11.90
CA SER A 446 43.86 11.48 -10.98
C SER A 446 42.62 10.62 -10.73
N ALA A 447 42.09 9.96 -11.77
CA ALA A 447 40.95 9.04 -11.63
C ALA A 447 41.34 7.74 -10.88
N ALA A 448 42.58 7.27 -11.00
CA ALA A 448 43.08 6.15 -10.20
C ALA A 448 43.25 6.53 -8.72
N ASP A 449 43.80 7.71 -8.44
CA ASP A 449 43.96 8.25 -7.09
C ASP A 449 42.58 8.52 -6.44
N GLU A 450 41.59 9.01 -7.19
CA GLU A 450 40.21 9.16 -6.73
C GLU A 450 39.55 7.80 -6.44
N ALA A 451 39.75 6.79 -7.29
CA ALA A 451 39.27 5.44 -7.05
C ALA A 451 39.90 4.79 -5.80
N GLU A 452 41.21 4.99 -5.57
CA GLU A 452 41.87 4.52 -4.35
C GLU A 452 41.35 5.24 -3.10
N ASN A 453 41.12 6.55 -3.17
CA ASN A 453 40.52 7.32 -2.06
C ASN A 453 39.09 6.86 -1.74
N VAL A 454 38.25 6.60 -2.75
CA VAL A 454 36.90 6.02 -2.56
C VAL A 454 36.99 4.62 -1.95
N GLN A 455 37.95 3.79 -2.39
CA GLN A 455 38.16 2.46 -1.84
C GLN A 455 38.66 2.48 -0.38
N GLN A 456 39.52 3.43 -0.01
CA GLN A 456 39.92 3.65 1.39
C GLN A 456 38.75 4.14 2.25
N ALA A 457 37.97 5.12 1.77
CA ALA A 457 36.77 5.59 2.45
C ALA A 457 35.75 4.46 2.67
N MET A 458 35.57 3.58 1.68
CA MET A 458 34.70 2.40 1.78
C MET A 458 35.24 1.33 2.75
N GLN A 459 36.56 1.16 2.85
CA GLN A 459 37.14 0.32 3.92
C GLN A 459 36.99 0.93 5.31
N GLU A 460 37.01 2.26 5.45
CA GLU A 460 36.72 2.93 6.72
C GLU A 460 35.26 2.83 7.13
N THR A 461 34.30 2.97 6.20
CA THR A 461 32.88 2.81 6.53
C THR A 461 32.58 1.37 6.94
N VAL A 462 33.16 0.37 6.26
CA VAL A 462 33.06 -1.05 6.68
C VAL A 462 33.66 -1.28 8.07
N LYS A 463 34.83 -0.70 8.39
CA LYS A 463 35.40 -0.78 9.76
C LYS A 463 34.51 -0.13 10.81
N LYS A 464 33.92 1.03 10.51
CA LYS A 464 32.97 1.73 11.40
C LYS A 464 31.67 0.94 11.56
N LEU A 465 31.21 0.25 10.52
CA LEU A 465 30.04 -0.64 10.56
C LEU A 465 30.30 -1.86 11.47
N ASN A 466 31.42 -2.57 11.28
CA ASN A 466 31.79 -3.69 12.14
C ASN A 466 31.94 -3.27 13.61
N GLN A 467 32.52 -2.10 13.90
CA GLN A 467 32.56 -1.54 15.27
C GLN A 467 31.17 -1.24 15.84
N LYS A 468 30.20 -0.88 14.99
CA LYS A 468 28.80 -0.66 15.40
C LYS A 468 28.06 -1.97 15.61
N GLU A 469 28.35 -3.00 14.82
CA GLU A 469 27.85 -4.36 15.02
C GLU A 469 28.38 -4.98 16.33
N GLU A 470 29.68 -4.81 16.63
CA GLU A 470 30.27 -5.20 17.91
C GLU A 470 29.65 -4.44 19.10
N GLN A 471 29.40 -3.13 18.96
CA GLN A 471 28.66 -2.36 19.97
C GLN A 471 27.21 -2.85 20.14
N PHE A 472 26.54 -3.24 19.06
CA PHE A 472 25.19 -3.82 19.12
C PHE A 472 25.20 -5.20 19.79
N ALA A 473 26.20 -6.04 19.52
CA ALA A 473 26.35 -7.35 20.17
C ALA A 473 26.60 -7.19 21.68
N LEU A 474 27.43 -6.23 22.09
CA LEU A 474 27.65 -5.90 23.51
C LEU A 474 26.38 -5.38 24.17
N MET A 475 25.70 -4.38 23.59
CA MET A 475 24.43 -3.86 24.15
C MET A 475 23.34 -4.93 24.18
N SER A 476 23.27 -5.83 23.20
CA SER A 476 22.32 -6.96 23.21
C SER A 476 22.64 -7.96 24.33
N SER A 477 23.92 -8.24 24.58
CA SER A 477 24.36 -9.06 25.71
C SER A 477 24.04 -8.40 27.07
N GLU A 478 24.23 -7.09 27.20
CA GLU A 478 23.88 -6.32 28.39
C GLU A 478 22.36 -6.30 28.62
N LEU A 479 21.57 -6.16 27.56
CA LEU A 479 20.10 -6.17 27.61
C LEU A 479 19.58 -7.56 28.03
N GLU A 480 20.16 -8.63 27.52
CA GLU A 480 19.79 -10.00 27.93
C GLU A 480 20.25 -10.31 29.37
N GLN A 481 21.42 -9.79 29.78
CA GLN A 481 21.87 -9.86 31.17
C GLN A 481 20.94 -9.06 32.10
N LEU A 482 20.47 -7.88 31.70
CA LEU A 482 19.49 -7.07 32.43
C LEU A 482 18.14 -7.80 32.54
N LYS A 483 17.62 -8.40 31.46
CA LYS A 483 16.41 -9.26 31.51
C LYS A 483 16.57 -10.43 32.49
N SER A 484 17.72 -11.11 32.47
CA SER A 484 18.00 -12.21 33.40
C SER A 484 17.99 -11.72 34.86
N SER A 485 18.55 -10.53 35.11
CA SER A 485 18.55 -9.90 36.44
C SER A 485 17.14 -9.45 36.86
N LEU A 486 16.32 -8.96 35.92
CA LEU A 486 14.93 -8.59 36.17
C LEU A 486 14.09 -9.81 36.55
N SER A 487 14.19 -10.90 35.79
CA SER A 487 13.51 -12.16 36.08
C SER A 487 13.96 -12.77 37.41
N GLU A 488 15.26 -12.66 37.76
CA GLU A 488 15.73 -13.10 39.08
C GLU A 488 15.23 -12.20 40.22
N MET A 489 15.08 -10.89 39.98
CA MET A 489 14.48 -9.96 40.93
C MET A 489 12.98 -10.20 41.10
N GLU A 490 12.22 -10.42 40.02
CA GLU A 490 10.81 -10.81 40.06
C GLU A 490 10.58 -12.12 40.83
N ARG A 491 11.49 -13.10 40.68
CA ARG A 491 11.46 -14.33 41.48
C ARG A 491 11.73 -14.02 42.96
N LYS A 492 12.75 -13.21 43.27
CA LYS A 492 13.05 -12.79 44.65
C LYS A 492 11.91 -11.98 45.27
N LEU A 493 11.14 -11.24 44.46
CA LEU A 493 9.98 -10.46 44.89
C LEU A 493 8.79 -11.39 45.17
N ARG A 494 8.48 -12.35 44.29
CA ARG A 494 7.50 -13.41 44.58
C ARG A 494 7.86 -14.26 45.82
N GLU A 495 9.12 -14.60 46.01
CA GLU A 495 9.57 -15.26 47.25
C GLU A 495 9.56 -14.32 48.48
N ARG A 496 9.52 -12.99 48.31
CA ARG A 496 9.30 -12.05 49.42
C ARG A 496 7.81 -11.99 49.77
N GLU A 497 6.95 -11.89 48.76
CA GLU A 497 5.49 -11.94 48.88
C GLU A 497 5.03 -13.24 49.56
N GLU A 498 5.52 -14.41 49.13
CA GLU A 498 5.21 -15.69 49.78
C GLU A 498 5.69 -15.75 51.24
N ARG A 499 6.87 -15.20 51.56
CA ARG A 499 7.36 -15.11 52.95
C ARG A 499 6.57 -14.12 53.79
N GLU A 500 6.10 -13.03 53.19
CA GLU A 500 5.23 -12.05 53.85
C GLU A 500 3.85 -12.65 54.12
N GLN A 501 3.28 -13.39 53.17
CA GLN A 501 2.04 -14.15 53.34
C GLN A 501 2.18 -15.19 54.47
N GLN A 502 3.29 -15.93 54.52
CA GLN A 502 3.60 -16.86 55.61
C GLN A 502 3.78 -16.17 56.97
N LEU A 503 4.34 -14.96 57.00
CA LEU A 503 4.45 -14.15 58.23
C LEU A 503 3.09 -13.59 58.68
N ILE A 504 2.20 -13.25 57.75
CA ILE A 504 0.81 -12.85 58.02
C ILE A 504 0.03 -14.05 58.59
N GLU A 505 0.16 -15.24 58.01
CA GLU A 505 -0.44 -16.47 58.54
C GLU A 505 0.12 -16.87 59.92
N ALA A 506 1.43 -16.70 60.14
CA ALA A 506 2.05 -16.94 61.44
C ALA A 506 1.60 -15.91 62.49
N LYS A 507 1.44 -14.64 62.11
CA LYS A 507 0.86 -13.58 62.95
C LYS A 507 -0.59 -13.87 63.30
N ALA A 508 -1.41 -14.30 62.32
CA ALA A 508 -2.80 -14.69 62.54
C ALA A 508 -2.95 -15.95 63.42
N LYS A 509 -1.97 -16.87 63.40
CA LYS A 509 -1.88 -17.97 64.37
C LYS A 509 -1.54 -17.46 65.76
N LEU A 510 -0.51 -16.62 65.92
CA LEU A 510 -0.14 -16.05 67.23
C LEU A 510 -1.24 -15.15 67.82
N GLU A 511 -2.01 -14.44 66.98
CA GLU A 511 -3.19 -13.69 67.42
C GLU A 511 -4.34 -14.61 67.86
N ASN A 512 -4.52 -15.77 67.23
CA ASN A 512 -5.42 -16.82 67.73
C ASN A 512 -4.92 -17.45 69.03
N ASP A 513 -3.63 -17.76 69.16
CA ASP A 513 -3.05 -18.33 70.39
C ASP A 513 -3.16 -17.34 71.56
N ILE A 514 -2.98 -16.04 71.32
CA ILE A 514 -3.22 -14.97 72.30
C ILE A 514 -4.71 -14.88 72.66
N ALA A 515 -5.62 -15.02 71.70
CA ALA A 515 -7.06 -15.07 71.94
C ALA A 515 -7.50 -16.34 72.71
N GLU A 516 -6.80 -17.46 72.52
CA GLU A 516 -7.00 -18.71 73.25
C GLU A 516 -6.49 -18.61 74.69
N ILE A 517 -5.34 -17.98 74.93
CA ILE A 517 -4.83 -17.67 76.27
C ILE A 517 -5.75 -16.68 76.99
N MET A 518 -6.25 -15.63 76.33
CA MET A 518 -7.25 -14.71 76.90
C MET A 518 -8.58 -15.40 77.30
N LYS A 519 -8.84 -16.59 76.75
CA LYS A 519 -10.02 -17.42 77.07
C LYS A 519 -9.88 -18.26 78.34
N SER A 520 -8.72 -18.27 79.01
CA SER A 520 -8.31 -19.31 79.98
C SER A 520 -8.22 -18.88 81.47
N SER A 521 -8.71 -17.69 81.85
CA SER A 521 -8.85 -17.25 83.26
C SER A 521 -10.01 -16.24 83.39
N GLY A 522 -11.18 -16.53 83.98
CA GLY A 522 -11.45 -16.87 85.39
C GLY A 522 -11.82 -15.59 86.16
N ASP A 523 -12.99 -15.37 86.77
CA ASP A 523 -14.19 -16.20 87.02
C ASP A 523 -15.45 -15.24 87.02
N SER A 524 -16.75 -15.57 87.15
CA SER A 524 -17.37 -16.67 87.90
C SER A 524 -18.84 -17.00 87.57
N SER A 525 -19.22 -18.21 88.01
CA SER A 525 -20.54 -18.79 88.32
C SER A 525 -21.82 -18.39 87.54
N ALA A 526 -22.16 -17.10 87.38
CA ALA A 526 -23.38 -16.69 86.66
C ALA A 526 -23.18 -16.54 85.14
N GLN A 527 -21.94 -16.30 84.72
CA GLN A 527 -21.55 -16.21 83.31
C GLN A 527 -21.34 -17.59 82.68
N LEU A 528 -20.95 -18.58 83.50
CA LEU A 528 -20.68 -19.96 83.11
C LEU A 528 -21.90 -20.68 82.51
N THR A 529 -23.12 -20.42 82.99
CA THR A 529 -24.33 -21.07 82.46
C THR A 529 -24.69 -20.55 81.07
N ARG A 530 -24.62 -19.22 80.85
CA ARG A 530 -24.85 -18.61 79.54
C ARG A 530 -23.74 -19.00 78.55
N MET A 531 -22.49 -18.99 78.99
CA MET A 531 -21.38 -19.50 78.19
C MET A 531 -21.56 -20.97 77.82
N ASN A 532 -22.09 -21.85 78.68
CA ASN A 532 -22.31 -23.26 78.32
C ASN A 532 -23.42 -23.45 77.28
N ASP A 533 -24.51 -22.68 77.36
CA ASP A 533 -25.59 -22.75 76.35
C ASP A 533 -25.14 -22.14 75.01
N GLU A 534 -24.38 -21.04 75.05
CA GLU A 534 -23.69 -20.51 73.85
C GLU A 534 -22.62 -21.48 73.33
N LEU A 535 -21.86 -22.15 74.20
CA LEU A 535 -20.84 -23.14 73.82
C LEU A 535 -21.50 -24.28 73.05
N ARG A 536 -22.62 -24.84 73.54
CA ARG A 536 -23.37 -25.90 72.86
C ARG A 536 -23.96 -25.47 71.52
N LEU A 537 -24.37 -24.21 71.39
CA LEU A 537 -24.82 -23.67 70.10
C LEU A 537 -23.64 -23.51 69.14
N LYS A 538 -22.50 -23.00 69.64
CA LYS A 538 -21.25 -22.86 68.87
C LYS A 538 -20.60 -24.20 68.53
N GLU A 539 -20.74 -25.23 69.35
CA GLU A 539 -20.29 -26.61 69.12
C GLU A 539 -21.08 -27.21 67.94
N ARG A 540 -22.40 -27.11 67.92
CA ARG A 540 -23.20 -27.57 66.76
C ARG A 540 -22.92 -26.75 65.50
N GLN A 541 -22.71 -25.44 65.63
CA GLN A 541 -22.29 -24.60 64.50
C GLN A 541 -20.89 -24.99 64.01
N LEU A 542 -19.96 -25.35 64.91
CA LEU A 542 -18.64 -25.87 64.57
C LEU A 542 -18.72 -27.24 63.90
N GLU A 543 -19.55 -28.16 64.38
CA GLU A 543 -19.78 -29.46 63.74
C GLU A 543 -20.36 -29.30 62.32
N GLN A 544 -21.30 -28.36 62.14
CA GLN A 544 -21.86 -28.08 60.82
C GLN A 544 -20.87 -27.36 59.89
N ILE A 545 -20.10 -26.39 60.39
CA ILE A 545 -19.02 -25.74 59.64
C ILE A 545 -17.92 -26.74 59.30
N GLN A 546 -17.58 -27.69 60.19
CA GLN A 546 -16.64 -28.77 59.90
C GLN A 546 -17.19 -29.71 58.81
N LEU A 547 -18.48 -30.05 58.83
CA LEU A 547 -19.11 -30.86 57.78
C LEU A 547 -19.19 -30.13 56.42
N GLU A 548 -19.37 -28.81 56.43
CA GLU A 548 -19.32 -27.99 55.22
C GLU A 548 -17.88 -27.81 54.73
N LEU A 549 -16.91 -27.68 55.64
CA LEU A 549 -15.47 -27.63 55.33
C LEU A 549 -14.96 -28.95 54.75
N THR A 550 -15.37 -30.11 55.28
CA THR A 550 -14.99 -31.41 54.67
C THR A 550 -15.58 -31.57 53.28
N LYS A 551 -16.84 -31.18 53.06
CA LYS A 551 -17.46 -31.16 51.71
C LYS A 551 -16.81 -30.15 50.77
N ALA A 552 -16.35 -29.00 51.28
CA ALA A 552 -15.60 -28.02 50.51
C ALA A 552 -14.22 -28.56 50.12
N ASN A 553 -13.53 -29.24 51.05
CA ASN A 553 -12.23 -29.87 50.79
C ASN A 553 -12.35 -31.05 49.82
N GLU A 554 -13.39 -31.88 49.90
CA GLU A 554 -13.66 -32.94 48.92
C GLU A 554 -13.91 -32.36 47.51
N LYS A 555 -14.66 -31.25 47.42
CA LYS A 555 -14.86 -30.53 46.16
C LYS A 555 -13.57 -29.88 45.66
N ALA A 556 -12.76 -29.29 46.54
CA ALA A 556 -11.47 -28.70 46.19
C ALA A 556 -10.51 -29.76 45.64
N ALA A 557 -10.36 -30.90 46.31
CA ALA A 557 -9.55 -32.02 45.83
C ALA A 557 -10.06 -32.60 44.49
N GLN A 558 -11.39 -32.62 44.27
CA GLN A 558 -11.95 -33.01 42.97
C GLN A 558 -11.70 -31.96 41.89
N LEU A 559 -11.68 -30.67 42.23
CA LEU A 559 -11.32 -29.59 41.31
C LEU A 559 -9.81 -29.60 41.00
N GLU A 560 -8.93 -29.76 41.98
CA GLU A 560 -7.48 -29.94 41.77
C GLU A 560 -7.22 -31.13 40.83
N LYS A 561 -7.84 -32.28 41.08
CA LYS A 561 -7.73 -33.46 40.21
C LYS A 561 -8.25 -33.20 38.79
N ASN A 562 -9.31 -32.42 38.63
CA ASN A 562 -9.82 -32.03 37.31
C ASN A 562 -8.85 -31.06 36.62
N VAL A 563 -8.31 -30.08 37.35
CA VAL A 563 -7.31 -29.12 36.85
C VAL A 563 -6.05 -29.86 36.40
N GLU A 564 -5.50 -30.75 37.23
CA GLU A 564 -4.33 -31.57 36.92
C GLU A 564 -4.55 -32.49 35.70
N GLN A 565 -5.76 -33.04 35.52
CA GLN A 565 -6.11 -33.77 34.31
C GLN A 565 -6.24 -32.87 33.07
N THR A 566 -6.68 -31.61 33.22
CA THR A 566 -6.74 -30.65 32.10
C THR A 566 -5.38 -30.08 31.74
N THR A 567 -4.50 -29.79 32.71
CA THR A 567 -3.13 -29.34 32.45
C THR A 567 -2.32 -30.46 31.82
N GLN A 568 -2.40 -31.70 32.31
CA GLN A 568 -1.71 -32.84 31.71
C GLN A 568 -2.17 -33.10 30.25
N LYS A 569 -3.46 -32.90 29.93
CA LYS A 569 -3.95 -32.97 28.54
C LYS A 569 -3.47 -31.80 27.68
N ALA A 570 -3.41 -30.59 28.23
CA ALA A 570 -2.89 -29.42 27.54
C ALA A 570 -1.38 -29.57 27.23
N GLU A 571 -0.59 -30.04 28.20
CA GLU A 571 0.83 -30.36 28.04
C GLU A 571 1.05 -31.46 27.00
N GLN A 572 0.25 -32.54 27.02
CA GLN A 572 0.31 -33.59 26.01
C GLN A 572 0.02 -33.06 24.62
N SER A 573 -1.04 -32.24 24.46
CA SER A 573 -1.39 -31.62 23.19
C SER A 573 -0.29 -30.66 22.71
N GLN A 574 0.27 -29.83 23.59
CA GLN A 574 1.36 -28.92 23.27
C GLN A 574 2.64 -29.68 22.87
N GLN A 575 2.95 -30.78 23.55
CA GLN A 575 4.09 -31.63 23.23
C GLN A 575 3.89 -32.39 21.90
N GLU A 576 2.65 -32.73 21.53
CA GLU A 576 2.30 -33.30 20.23
C GLU A 576 2.43 -32.27 19.11
N THR A 577 1.91 -31.05 19.29
CA THR A 577 2.12 -29.92 18.36
C THR A 577 3.61 -29.63 18.16
N LEU A 578 4.43 -29.61 19.23
CA LEU A 578 5.88 -29.43 19.12
C LEU A 578 6.57 -30.56 18.34
N LYS A 579 6.10 -31.81 18.45
CA LYS A 579 6.61 -32.93 17.64
C LYS A 579 6.23 -32.80 16.17
N ILE A 580 5.02 -32.34 15.87
CA ILE A 580 4.56 -32.06 14.50
C ILE A 580 5.43 -30.95 13.90
N HIS A 581 5.60 -29.82 14.59
CA HIS A 581 6.44 -28.71 14.12
C HIS A 581 7.91 -29.12 13.94
N GLN A 582 8.46 -30.00 14.80
CA GLN A 582 9.80 -30.57 14.61
C GLN A 582 9.89 -31.50 13.39
N ALA A 583 8.85 -32.28 13.09
CA ALA A 583 8.79 -33.13 11.91
C ALA A 583 8.66 -32.30 10.61
N GLU A 584 7.88 -31.22 10.64
CA GLU A 584 7.74 -30.25 9.54
C GLU A 584 9.05 -29.51 9.29
N LEU A 585 9.71 -28.97 10.34
CA LEU A 585 11.04 -28.36 10.24
C LEU A 585 12.07 -29.33 9.64
N LYS A 586 12.05 -30.60 10.06
CA LYS A 586 12.94 -31.61 9.50
C LYS A 586 12.62 -31.91 8.03
N THR A 587 11.34 -31.97 7.67
CA THR A 587 10.91 -32.18 6.27
C THR A 587 11.34 -31.01 5.38
N LEU A 588 11.24 -29.77 5.88
CA LEU A 588 11.72 -28.57 5.18
C LEU A 588 13.26 -28.54 5.09
N GLN A 589 13.97 -28.97 6.12
CA GLN A 589 15.43 -29.14 6.06
C GLN A 589 15.83 -30.20 5.03
N ASP A 590 15.17 -31.36 5.01
CA ASP A 590 15.44 -32.42 4.04
C ASP A 590 15.16 -31.91 2.60
N GLN A 591 14.05 -31.20 2.36
CA GLN A 591 13.76 -30.53 1.08
C GLN A 591 14.81 -29.49 0.68
N LEU A 592 15.30 -28.66 1.60
CA LEU A 592 16.38 -27.71 1.33
C LEU A 592 17.69 -28.42 0.99
N THR A 593 18.00 -29.56 1.62
CA THR A 593 19.18 -30.35 1.25
C THR A 593 19.05 -31.03 -0.12
N ASP A 594 17.85 -31.47 -0.50
CA ASP A 594 17.60 -32.07 -1.82
C ASP A 594 17.66 -31.01 -2.93
N MET A 595 17.04 -29.84 -2.73
CA MET A 595 17.19 -28.70 -3.67
C MET A 595 18.65 -28.25 -3.78
N LYS A 596 19.40 -28.17 -2.68
CA LYS A 596 20.83 -27.86 -2.72
C LYS A 596 21.61 -28.88 -3.55
N LYS A 597 21.36 -30.17 -3.34
CA LYS A 597 21.98 -31.26 -4.12
C LYS A 597 21.57 -31.21 -5.59
N GLN A 598 20.34 -30.80 -5.90
CA GLN A 598 19.86 -30.61 -7.26
C GLN A 598 20.60 -29.45 -7.94
N ILE A 599 20.82 -28.33 -7.24
CA ILE A 599 21.65 -27.19 -7.71
C ILE A 599 23.12 -27.61 -7.91
N GLU A 600 23.71 -28.36 -6.97
CA GLU A 600 25.07 -28.90 -7.14
C GLU A 600 25.17 -29.83 -8.36
N SER A 601 24.13 -30.65 -8.62
CA SER A 601 24.09 -31.52 -9.79
C SER A 601 23.91 -30.76 -11.12
N SER A 602 23.11 -29.69 -11.17
CA SER A 602 22.95 -28.87 -12.36
C SER A 602 24.19 -28.00 -12.62
N GLN A 603 24.86 -27.54 -11.56
CA GLN A 603 26.15 -26.86 -11.65
C GLN A 603 27.25 -27.76 -12.21
N HIS A 604 27.31 -29.04 -11.79
CA HIS A 604 28.21 -30.02 -12.39
C HIS A 604 27.87 -30.32 -13.85
N GLN A 605 26.59 -30.47 -14.20
CA GLN A 605 26.17 -30.64 -15.60
C GLN A 605 26.56 -29.44 -16.47
N TYR A 606 26.43 -28.21 -15.95
CA TYR A 606 26.87 -27.00 -16.64
C TYR A 606 28.40 -26.98 -16.84
N GLN A 607 29.18 -27.36 -15.81
CA GLN A 607 30.64 -27.47 -15.91
C GLN A 607 31.09 -28.52 -16.93
N ASP A 608 30.46 -29.69 -16.96
CA ASP A 608 30.75 -30.74 -17.96
C ASP A 608 30.40 -30.26 -19.38
N LEU A 609 29.28 -29.55 -19.55
CA LEU A 609 28.86 -29.01 -20.84
C LEU A 609 29.78 -27.87 -21.32
N GLN A 610 30.21 -27.00 -20.40
CA GLN A 610 31.20 -25.95 -20.66
C GLN A 610 32.55 -26.56 -21.08
N ALA A 611 33.07 -27.54 -20.32
CA ALA A 611 34.31 -28.23 -20.65
C ALA A 611 34.23 -28.96 -22.00
N LYS A 612 33.04 -29.49 -22.36
CA LYS A 612 32.80 -30.08 -23.67
C LYS A 612 32.82 -29.03 -24.79
N HIS A 613 32.19 -27.87 -24.59
CA HIS A 613 32.23 -26.76 -25.55
C HIS A 613 33.64 -26.16 -25.71
N GLU A 614 34.40 -25.99 -24.63
CA GLU A 614 35.81 -25.56 -24.67
C GLU A 614 36.69 -26.57 -25.43
N LYS A 615 36.43 -27.87 -25.25
CA LYS A 615 37.11 -28.92 -26.01
C LYS A 615 36.74 -28.91 -27.50
N GLU A 616 35.45 -28.88 -27.83
CA GLU A 616 34.98 -28.85 -29.23
C GLU A 616 35.46 -27.59 -29.97
N THR A 617 35.47 -26.43 -29.31
CA THR A 617 36.03 -25.19 -29.89
C THR A 617 37.56 -25.24 -30.03
N SER A 618 38.29 -25.80 -29.06
CA SER A 618 39.74 -26.01 -29.18
C SER A 618 40.11 -26.96 -30.33
N GLU A 619 39.36 -28.06 -30.51
CA GLU A 619 39.53 -28.98 -31.63
C GLU A 619 39.20 -28.32 -32.98
N LEU A 620 38.17 -27.46 -33.03
CA LEU A 620 37.82 -26.70 -34.24
C LEU A 620 38.90 -25.68 -34.61
N VAL A 621 39.44 -24.94 -33.63
CA VAL A 621 40.54 -23.98 -33.82
C VAL A 621 41.79 -24.69 -34.30
N ALA A 622 42.18 -25.81 -33.68
CA ALA A 622 43.33 -26.60 -34.12
C ALA A 622 43.17 -27.12 -35.56
N LYS A 623 41.94 -27.44 -35.97
CA LYS A 623 41.64 -27.85 -37.35
C LYS A 623 41.75 -26.69 -38.34
N HIS A 624 41.18 -25.52 -38.00
CA HIS A 624 41.33 -24.31 -38.81
C HIS A 624 42.80 -23.86 -38.92
N ASP A 625 43.60 -23.95 -37.86
CA ASP A 625 45.04 -23.66 -37.92
C ASP A 625 45.79 -24.63 -38.84
N ALA A 626 45.43 -25.92 -38.83
CA ALA A 626 45.99 -26.91 -39.75
C ALA A 626 45.61 -26.63 -41.21
N ASP A 627 44.34 -26.28 -41.47
CA ASP A 627 43.87 -25.90 -42.81
C ASP A 627 44.54 -24.60 -43.30
N ILE A 628 44.71 -23.60 -42.43
CA ILE A 628 45.46 -22.35 -42.73
C ILE A 628 46.94 -22.64 -43.03
N GLN A 629 47.58 -23.56 -42.32
CA GLN A 629 48.95 -24.00 -42.63
C GLN A 629 49.00 -24.72 -43.99
N GLY A 630 48.02 -25.59 -44.28
CA GLY A 630 47.88 -26.25 -45.58
C GLY A 630 47.71 -25.26 -46.74
N PHE A 631 46.85 -24.25 -46.59
CA PHE A 631 46.67 -23.20 -47.59
C PHE A 631 47.94 -22.35 -47.77
N LYS A 632 48.67 -22.04 -46.68
CA LYS A 632 49.97 -21.34 -46.78
C LYS A 632 51.02 -22.16 -47.53
N GLN A 633 51.08 -23.47 -47.30
CA GLN A 633 52.00 -24.34 -48.03
C GLN A 633 51.62 -24.44 -49.52
N ASN A 634 50.33 -24.64 -49.83
CA ASN A 634 49.85 -24.65 -51.21
C ASN A 634 50.12 -23.33 -51.94
N LEU A 635 50.05 -22.19 -51.25
CA LEU A 635 50.40 -20.88 -51.80
C LEU A 635 51.91 -20.78 -52.13
N LEU A 636 52.78 -21.24 -51.21
CA LEU A 636 54.23 -21.27 -51.43
C LEU A 636 54.61 -22.18 -52.60
N ASP A 637 54.02 -23.37 -52.66
CA ASP A 637 54.24 -24.34 -53.74
C ASP A 637 53.77 -23.77 -55.09
N ALA A 638 52.63 -23.06 -55.12
CA ALA A 638 52.12 -22.37 -56.30
C ALA A 638 52.99 -21.17 -56.71
N GLU A 639 53.52 -20.39 -55.77
CA GLU A 639 54.49 -19.32 -56.05
C GLU A 639 55.81 -19.87 -56.64
N GLU A 640 56.30 -21.00 -56.14
CA GLU A 640 57.52 -21.62 -56.65
C GLU A 640 57.28 -22.24 -58.05
N ALA A 641 56.12 -22.87 -58.26
CA ALA A 641 55.68 -23.29 -59.60
C ALA A 641 55.56 -22.11 -60.57
N LEU A 642 55.02 -20.97 -60.14
CA LEU A 642 54.92 -19.75 -60.95
C LEU A 642 56.31 -19.17 -61.28
N LYS A 643 57.22 -19.10 -60.30
CA LYS A 643 58.63 -18.67 -60.53
C LYS A 643 59.35 -19.62 -61.50
N SER A 644 59.09 -20.93 -61.42
CA SER A 644 59.60 -21.93 -62.37
C SER A 644 59.03 -21.74 -63.78
N ALA A 645 57.73 -21.47 -63.89
CA ALA A 645 57.07 -21.17 -65.17
C ALA A 645 57.58 -19.87 -65.79
N GLN A 646 57.76 -18.81 -65.00
CA GLN A 646 58.35 -17.53 -65.44
C GLN A 646 59.76 -17.70 -65.98
N ARG A 647 60.63 -18.46 -65.28
CA ARG A 647 61.99 -18.78 -65.78
C ARG A 647 61.94 -19.49 -67.12
N LYS A 648 61.09 -20.52 -67.27
CA LYS A 648 60.88 -21.22 -68.55
C LYS A 648 60.36 -20.29 -69.64
N ASN A 649 59.47 -19.35 -69.31
CA ASN A 649 58.94 -18.40 -70.29
C ASN A 649 60.04 -17.46 -70.80
N SER A 650 60.90 -16.93 -69.91
CA SER A 650 62.05 -16.12 -70.29
C SER A 650 63.12 -16.92 -71.06
N GLU A 651 63.32 -18.20 -70.75
CA GLU A 651 64.18 -19.09 -71.55
C GLU A 651 63.61 -19.33 -72.96
N LEU A 652 62.29 -19.49 -73.10
CA LEU A 652 61.61 -19.64 -74.38
C LEU A 652 61.58 -18.33 -75.19
N GLU A 653 61.41 -17.18 -74.54
CA GLU A 653 61.53 -15.85 -75.16
C GLU A 653 62.94 -15.63 -75.71
N ALA A 654 63.99 -15.95 -74.95
CA ALA A 654 65.38 -15.88 -75.41
C ALA A 654 65.66 -16.84 -76.60
N GLN A 655 65.08 -18.04 -76.58
CA GLN A 655 65.16 -18.97 -77.72
C GLN A 655 64.39 -18.44 -78.95
N ALA A 656 63.25 -17.78 -78.75
CA ALA A 656 62.46 -17.18 -79.82
C ALA A 656 63.21 -16.00 -80.48
N GLU A 657 63.83 -15.11 -79.70
CA GLU A 657 64.66 -14.02 -80.24
C GLU A 657 65.88 -14.53 -81.02
N GLU A 658 66.51 -15.61 -80.56
CA GLU A 658 67.65 -16.22 -81.25
C GLU A 658 67.22 -16.93 -82.55
N LEU A 659 66.10 -17.66 -82.54
CA LEU A 659 65.50 -18.21 -83.76
C LEU A 659 65.04 -17.11 -84.73
N GLN A 660 64.58 -15.96 -84.24
CA GLN A 660 64.21 -14.81 -85.07
C GLN A 660 65.44 -14.19 -85.74
N LYS A 661 66.59 -14.08 -85.05
CA LYS A 661 67.87 -13.67 -85.68
C LYS A 661 68.33 -14.66 -86.75
N GLN A 662 68.21 -15.96 -86.50
CA GLN A 662 68.59 -16.99 -87.47
C GLN A 662 67.66 -16.98 -88.69
N ALA A 663 66.36 -16.74 -88.51
CA ALA A 663 65.41 -16.56 -89.60
C ALA A 663 65.70 -15.31 -90.45
N GLU A 664 66.07 -14.18 -89.82
CA GLU A 664 66.43 -12.94 -90.54
C GLU A 664 67.74 -13.12 -91.34
N GLN A 665 68.73 -13.84 -90.78
CA GLN A 665 69.95 -14.22 -91.52
C GLN A 665 69.65 -15.14 -92.72
N ALA A 666 68.78 -16.14 -92.55
CA ALA A 666 68.35 -17.02 -93.64
C ALA A 666 67.57 -16.28 -94.74
N ARG A 667 66.78 -15.25 -94.36
CA ARG A 667 66.02 -14.41 -95.29
C ARG A 667 66.92 -13.55 -96.19
N VAL A 668 68.08 -13.11 -95.70
CA VAL A 668 69.09 -12.40 -96.52
C VAL A 668 69.78 -13.35 -97.51
N ALA A 669 70.05 -14.59 -97.13
CA ALA A 669 70.67 -15.58 -98.03
C ALA A 669 69.73 -16.01 -99.17
N LYS A 670 68.44 -16.20 -98.89
CA LYS A 670 67.47 -16.74 -99.86
C LYS A 670 67.17 -15.79 -101.03
N LEU A 671 67.26 -14.47 -100.82
CA LEU A 671 67.03 -13.46 -101.87
C LEU A 671 68.09 -13.46 -102.99
N ALA A 672 69.22 -14.15 -102.81
CA ALA A 672 70.28 -14.25 -103.81
C ALA A 672 70.16 -15.49 -104.72
N GLU A 673 69.41 -16.52 -104.31
CA GLU A 673 69.29 -17.80 -105.02
C GLU A 673 68.09 -17.83 -105.99
N ASP A 674 67.01 -17.12 -105.64
CA ASP A 674 65.74 -17.07 -106.39
C ASP A 674 65.85 -16.41 -107.80
N VAL A 675 67.01 -15.86 -108.17
CA VAL A 675 67.27 -15.27 -109.50
C VAL A 675 67.87 -16.30 -110.49
N PHE A 676 68.51 -17.38 -110.02
CA PHE A 676 69.26 -18.29 -110.90
C PHE A 676 68.50 -19.55 -111.33
N GLN A 677 67.44 -19.95 -110.63
CA GLN A 677 66.67 -21.17 -110.95
C GLN A 677 65.47 -20.94 -111.88
N ALA A 678 65.34 -19.74 -112.47
CA ALA A 678 64.23 -19.36 -113.34
C ALA A 678 64.38 -19.75 -114.84
N VAL A 679 65.47 -20.44 -115.23
CA VAL A 679 65.79 -20.70 -116.66
C VAL A 679 65.94 -22.17 -117.02
N GLU A 680 66.17 -23.10 -116.08
CA GLU A 680 66.70 -24.44 -116.41
C GLU A 680 65.76 -25.66 -116.21
N GLN A 681 64.44 -25.51 -116.19
CA GLN A 681 63.56 -26.71 -116.20
C GLN A 681 62.24 -26.65 -116.99
N VAL A 682 62.16 -25.81 -118.01
CA VAL A 682 61.17 -25.92 -119.11
C VAL A 682 61.29 -27.26 -119.88
N THR A 683 62.32 -28.07 -119.57
CA THR A 683 62.59 -29.38 -120.18
C THR A 683 61.93 -30.59 -119.49
N LYS A 684 61.16 -30.42 -118.40
CA LYS A 684 60.44 -31.53 -117.72
C LYS A 684 58.92 -31.51 -117.85
N GLU A 685 58.35 -30.57 -118.60
CA GLU A 685 56.89 -30.43 -118.80
C GLU A 685 56.24 -31.57 -119.62
N LYS A 686 57.04 -32.47 -120.22
CA LYS A 686 56.53 -33.59 -121.02
C LYS A 686 55.97 -34.76 -120.20
N ASP A 687 56.49 -35.00 -119.00
CA ASP A 687 56.05 -36.12 -118.14
C ASP A 687 54.91 -35.73 -117.19
N ALA A 688 54.58 -34.43 -117.09
CA ALA A 688 53.50 -33.92 -116.25
C ALA A 688 52.10 -34.43 -116.64
N ILE A 689 51.85 -34.64 -117.94
CA ILE A 689 50.54 -34.99 -118.49
C ILE A 689 50.04 -36.37 -118.02
N HIS A 690 50.92 -37.31 -117.62
CA HIS A 690 50.47 -38.57 -117.04
C HIS A 690 50.12 -38.45 -115.54
N LYS A 691 50.73 -37.50 -114.82
CA LYS A 691 50.50 -37.23 -113.39
C LYS A 691 49.20 -36.45 -113.15
N GLU A 692 48.89 -35.51 -114.03
CA GLU A 692 47.66 -34.70 -114.04
C GLU A 692 46.39 -35.58 -114.11
N LYS A 693 46.46 -36.74 -114.76
CA LYS A 693 45.37 -37.75 -114.79
C LYS A 693 45.14 -38.48 -113.46
N ILE A 694 46.15 -38.56 -112.60
CA ILE A 694 46.04 -39.13 -111.24
C ILE A 694 45.59 -38.05 -110.25
N GLU A 695 46.10 -36.83 -110.41
CA GLU A 695 45.72 -35.67 -109.58
C GLU A 695 44.27 -35.23 -109.84
N THR A 696 43.74 -35.36 -111.06
CA THR A 696 42.31 -35.14 -111.34
C THR A 696 41.39 -36.18 -110.70
N LEU A 697 41.79 -37.45 -110.61
CA LEU A 697 41.03 -38.48 -109.88
C LEU A 697 41.14 -38.31 -108.35
N ALA A 698 42.31 -37.91 -107.83
CA ALA A 698 42.48 -37.57 -106.42
C ALA A 698 41.71 -36.30 -106.02
N SER A 699 41.65 -35.29 -106.89
CA SER A 699 40.85 -34.09 -106.71
C SER A 699 39.34 -34.39 -106.74
N LEU A 700 38.91 -35.34 -107.59
CA LEU A 700 37.51 -35.79 -107.62
C LEU A 700 37.13 -36.55 -106.34
N GLU A 701 38.00 -37.42 -105.82
CA GLU A 701 37.76 -38.13 -104.55
C GLU A 701 37.87 -37.20 -103.32
N ASN A 702 38.77 -36.22 -103.32
CA ASN A 702 38.78 -35.15 -102.31
C ASN A 702 37.50 -34.32 -102.37
N SER A 703 37.03 -33.94 -103.55
CA SER A 703 35.74 -33.25 -103.74
C SER A 703 34.56 -34.12 -103.31
N ARG A 704 34.64 -35.45 -103.47
CA ARG A 704 33.66 -36.40 -102.96
C ARG A 704 33.69 -36.51 -101.44
N GLN A 705 34.86 -36.50 -100.82
CA GLN A 705 35.03 -36.50 -99.37
C GLN A 705 34.64 -35.17 -98.72
N THR A 706 34.90 -34.02 -99.35
CA THR A 706 34.41 -32.73 -98.86
C THR A 706 32.91 -32.59 -99.04
N ASN A 707 32.32 -33.04 -100.16
CA ASN A 707 30.86 -33.12 -100.27
C ASN A 707 30.25 -34.09 -99.25
N GLN A 708 30.89 -35.22 -98.95
CA GLN A 708 30.42 -36.14 -97.89
C GLN A 708 30.52 -35.49 -96.49
N LYS A 709 31.58 -34.73 -96.20
CA LYS A 709 31.71 -33.96 -94.95
C LYS A 709 30.67 -32.85 -94.85
N LEU A 710 30.51 -32.04 -95.90
CA LEU A 710 29.48 -30.99 -95.98
C LEU A 710 28.06 -31.56 -95.91
N GLN A 711 27.81 -32.75 -96.46
CA GLN A 711 26.54 -33.45 -96.32
C GLN A 711 26.32 -33.92 -94.87
N ASN A 712 27.34 -34.50 -94.24
CA ASN A 712 27.27 -34.92 -92.84
C ASN A 712 27.13 -33.71 -91.89
N GLU A 713 27.80 -32.59 -92.17
CA GLU A 713 27.66 -31.31 -91.45
C GLU A 713 26.27 -30.70 -91.67
N LEU A 714 25.74 -30.74 -92.89
CA LEU A 714 24.38 -30.28 -93.21
C LEU A 714 23.33 -31.15 -92.51
N ASP A 715 23.52 -32.46 -92.43
CA ASP A 715 22.59 -33.36 -91.75
C ASP A 715 22.73 -33.28 -90.21
N MET A 716 23.94 -33.05 -89.69
CA MET A 716 24.17 -32.64 -88.29
C MET A 716 23.49 -31.31 -87.96
N LEU A 717 23.60 -30.29 -88.82
CA LEU A 717 22.96 -28.98 -88.65
C LEU A 717 21.44 -29.06 -88.76
N LYS A 718 20.88 -29.94 -89.60
CA LYS A 718 19.44 -30.26 -89.60
C LYS A 718 19.02 -30.96 -88.32
N GLN A 719 19.81 -31.92 -87.83
CA GLN A 719 19.52 -32.63 -86.58
C GLN A 719 19.62 -31.69 -85.36
N ASN A 720 20.56 -30.74 -85.37
CA ASN A 720 20.65 -29.68 -84.36
C ASN A 720 19.50 -28.68 -84.47
N ASN A 721 19.06 -28.29 -85.68
CA ASN A 721 17.85 -27.48 -85.83
C ASN A 721 16.60 -28.20 -85.32
N LEU A 722 16.44 -29.49 -85.61
CA LEU A 722 15.35 -30.31 -85.06
C LEU A 722 15.41 -30.38 -83.53
N LYS A 723 16.59 -30.59 -82.93
CA LYS A 723 16.76 -30.53 -81.47
C LYS A 723 16.44 -29.15 -80.90
N ASN A 724 16.94 -28.08 -81.52
CA ASN A 724 16.66 -26.70 -81.09
C ASN A 724 15.17 -26.36 -81.23
N GLU A 725 14.47 -26.90 -82.23
CA GLU A 725 13.03 -26.72 -82.43
C GLU A 725 12.21 -27.54 -81.42
N GLU A 726 12.65 -28.76 -81.07
CA GLU A 726 12.09 -29.54 -79.95
C GLU A 726 12.34 -28.88 -78.59
N GLU A 727 13.54 -28.36 -78.32
CA GLU A 727 13.88 -27.66 -77.09
C GLU A 727 13.16 -26.30 -76.99
N LEU A 728 13.00 -25.58 -78.11
CA LEU A 728 12.17 -24.39 -78.17
C LEU A 728 10.69 -24.70 -77.92
N ASN A 729 10.18 -25.84 -78.40
CA ASN A 729 8.81 -26.28 -78.10
C ASN A 729 8.66 -26.70 -76.63
N LYS A 730 9.61 -27.47 -76.06
CA LYS A 730 9.64 -27.78 -74.61
C LYS A 730 9.73 -26.51 -73.75
N SER A 731 10.52 -25.52 -74.17
CA SER A 731 10.62 -24.21 -73.52
C SER A 731 9.31 -23.43 -73.61
N LYS A 732 8.61 -23.45 -74.76
CA LYS A 732 7.26 -22.86 -74.89
C LYS A 732 6.20 -23.59 -74.05
N GLU A 733 6.28 -24.91 -73.93
CA GLU A 733 5.38 -25.70 -73.08
C GLU A 733 5.63 -25.39 -71.59
N LEU A 734 6.89 -25.33 -71.16
CA LEU A 734 7.28 -24.90 -69.82
C LEU A 734 6.83 -23.46 -69.53
N LEU A 735 7.02 -22.53 -70.47
CA LEU A 735 6.54 -21.16 -70.35
C LEU A 735 5.01 -21.08 -70.25
N ASN A 736 4.27 -21.93 -70.98
CA ASN A 736 2.82 -22.04 -70.84
C ASN A 736 2.39 -22.66 -69.51
N LEU A 737 3.15 -23.60 -68.96
CA LEU A 737 2.90 -24.18 -67.65
C LEU A 737 3.16 -23.15 -66.53
N GLU A 738 4.24 -22.38 -66.66
CA GLU A 738 4.62 -21.34 -65.71
C GLU A 738 3.65 -20.15 -65.79
N ASN A 739 3.20 -19.76 -66.99
CA ASN A 739 2.11 -18.80 -67.15
C ASN A 739 0.80 -19.26 -66.50
N LYS A 740 0.45 -20.56 -66.59
CA LYS A 740 -0.70 -21.12 -65.87
C LYS A 740 -0.52 -21.05 -64.35
N LYS A 741 0.65 -21.41 -63.82
CA LYS A 741 0.94 -21.23 -62.38
C LYS A 741 0.87 -19.77 -61.96
N VAL A 742 1.35 -18.83 -62.78
CA VAL A 742 1.25 -17.39 -62.51
C VAL A 742 -0.22 -16.92 -62.54
N GLU A 743 -1.07 -17.48 -63.40
CA GLU A 743 -2.52 -17.23 -63.34
C GLU A 743 -3.20 -17.86 -62.11
N GLU A 744 -2.78 -19.05 -61.69
CA GLU A 744 -3.27 -19.72 -60.48
C GLU A 744 -2.85 -18.95 -59.22
N LEU A 745 -1.57 -18.57 -59.09
CA LEU A 745 -1.06 -17.71 -58.04
C LEU A 745 -1.73 -16.32 -58.03
N LYS A 746 -2.08 -15.76 -59.20
CA LYS A 746 -2.89 -14.53 -59.26
C LYS A 746 -4.32 -14.73 -58.76
N LYS A 747 -4.95 -15.87 -59.03
CA LYS A 747 -6.27 -16.22 -58.50
C LYS A 747 -6.22 -16.47 -56.99
N GLU A 748 -5.19 -17.14 -56.49
CA GLU A 748 -4.95 -17.31 -55.05
C GLU A 748 -4.66 -15.97 -54.37
N PHE A 749 -3.87 -15.09 -54.98
CA PHE A 749 -3.61 -13.74 -54.47
C PHE A 749 -4.88 -12.88 -54.42
N GLU A 750 -5.71 -12.86 -55.47
CA GLU A 750 -7.00 -12.16 -55.41
C GLU A 750 -8.00 -12.82 -54.45
N ALA A 751 -7.98 -14.15 -54.28
CA ALA A 751 -8.78 -14.83 -53.26
C ALA A 751 -8.33 -14.47 -51.83
N LEU A 752 -7.01 -14.41 -51.58
CA LEU A 752 -6.43 -13.95 -50.31
C LEU A 752 -6.71 -12.47 -50.06
N LYS A 753 -6.69 -11.63 -51.10
CA LYS A 753 -7.02 -10.21 -51.03
C LYS A 753 -8.51 -9.97 -50.75
N LEU A 754 -9.40 -10.76 -51.34
CA LEU A 754 -10.83 -10.78 -51.00
C LEU A 754 -11.07 -11.28 -49.57
N ALA A 755 -10.34 -12.31 -49.13
CA ALA A 755 -10.41 -12.79 -47.75
C ALA A 755 -9.86 -11.77 -46.74
N ALA A 756 -8.81 -11.04 -47.09
CA ALA A 756 -8.26 -9.93 -46.30
C ALA A 756 -9.24 -8.75 -46.24
N ALA A 757 -9.86 -8.38 -47.36
CA ALA A 757 -10.91 -7.37 -47.39
C ALA A 757 -12.12 -7.77 -46.54
N HIS A 758 -12.58 -9.03 -46.64
CA HIS A 758 -13.65 -9.56 -45.80
C HIS A 758 -13.27 -9.55 -44.31
N LYS A 759 -12.04 -9.94 -43.96
CA LYS A 759 -11.56 -9.84 -42.57
C LYS A 759 -11.46 -8.39 -42.09
N SER A 760 -11.03 -7.45 -42.93
CA SER A 760 -11.00 -6.03 -42.61
C SER A 760 -12.40 -5.49 -42.33
N GLN A 761 -13.36 -5.82 -43.20
CA GLN A 761 -14.76 -5.43 -43.05
C GLN A 761 -15.43 -6.08 -41.84
N GLN A 762 -15.02 -7.29 -41.48
CA GLN A 762 -15.44 -7.99 -40.25
C GLN A 762 -14.79 -7.38 -39.00
N LEU A 763 -13.56 -6.85 -39.12
CA LEU A 763 -12.89 -6.10 -38.05
C LEU A 763 -13.55 -4.73 -37.83
N GLU A 764 -13.91 -4.02 -38.90
CA GLU A 764 -14.68 -2.77 -38.85
C GLU A 764 -16.06 -3.00 -38.22
N ALA A 765 -16.77 -4.08 -38.59
CA ALA A 765 -18.03 -4.45 -37.96
C ALA A 765 -17.89 -4.74 -36.45
N LEU A 766 -16.81 -5.42 -36.05
CA LEU A 766 -16.48 -5.64 -34.64
C LEU A 766 -16.05 -4.34 -33.93
N GLN A 767 -15.39 -3.40 -34.60
CA GLN A 767 -15.09 -2.09 -34.05
C GLN A 767 -16.36 -1.26 -33.86
N GLU A 768 -17.29 -1.26 -34.82
CA GLU A 768 -18.60 -0.64 -34.64
C GLU A 768 -19.41 -1.29 -33.51
N GLU A 769 -19.38 -2.61 -33.37
CA GLU A 769 -20.03 -3.32 -32.28
C GLU A 769 -19.41 -2.96 -30.91
N ASN A 770 -18.07 -2.89 -30.82
CA ASN A 770 -17.38 -2.41 -29.63
C ASN A 770 -17.69 -0.94 -29.31
N VAL A 771 -17.83 -0.06 -30.31
CA VAL A 771 -18.27 1.33 -30.11
C VAL A 771 -19.72 1.38 -29.60
N LYS A 772 -20.64 0.59 -30.17
CA LYS A 772 -22.03 0.49 -29.70
C LYS A 772 -22.11 -0.05 -28.27
N LEU A 773 -21.32 -1.08 -27.94
CA LEU A 773 -21.22 -1.60 -26.56
C LEU A 773 -20.60 -0.57 -25.61
N ALA A 774 -19.61 0.23 -26.04
CA ALA A 774 -19.06 1.32 -25.25
C ALA A 774 -20.10 2.45 -25.02
N GLU A 775 -20.93 2.77 -26.02
CA GLU A 775 -22.05 3.72 -25.85
C GLU A 775 -23.18 3.16 -24.97
N GLU A 776 -23.46 1.86 -25.00
CA GLU A 776 -24.43 1.21 -24.11
C GLU A 776 -23.90 1.12 -22.68
N LEU A 777 -22.61 0.84 -22.48
CA LEU A 777 -21.95 0.92 -21.18
C LEU A 777 -21.88 2.36 -20.65
N GLY A 778 -21.68 3.35 -21.53
CA GLY A 778 -21.80 4.77 -21.21
C GLY A 778 -23.21 5.14 -20.73
N ARG A 779 -24.24 4.79 -21.52
CA ARG A 779 -25.64 4.99 -21.13
C ARG A 779 -26.03 4.26 -19.84
N SER A 780 -25.54 3.04 -19.64
CA SER A 780 -25.76 2.27 -18.40
C SER A 780 -25.07 2.93 -17.21
N ARG A 781 -23.84 3.44 -17.38
CA ARG A 781 -23.13 4.23 -16.37
C ARG A 781 -23.88 5.53 -16.02
N ASP A 782 -24.44 6.22 -17.00
CA ASP A 782 -25.22 7.44 -16.78
C ASP A 782 -26.58 7.14 -16.11
N GLU A 783 -27.25 6.05 -16.48
CA GLU A 783 -28.44 5.57 -15.77
C GLU A 783 -28.14 5.19 -14.31
N VAL A 784 -27.05 4.44 -14.07
CA VAL A 784 -26.60 4.07 -12.72
C VAL A 784 -26.20 5.32 -11.92
N SER A 785 -25.54 6.31 -12.54
CA SER A 785 -25.24 7.60 -11.90
C SER A 785 -26.52 8.37 -11.55
N SER A 786 -27.54 8.35 -12.42
CA SER A 786 -28.85 8.95 -12.13
C SER A 786 -29.61 8.22 -11.01
N GLN A 787 -29.46 6.89 -10.89
CA GLN A 787 -30.03 6.11 -9.80
C GLN A 787 -29.26 6.37 -8.49
N HIS A 788 -27.94 6.50 -8.54
CA HIS A 788 -27.12 6.86 -7.39
C HIS A 788 -27.48 8.26 -6.88
N HIS A 789 -27.69 9.24 -7.77
CA HIS A 789 -28.12 10.58 -7.36
C HIS A 789 -29.51 10.57 -6.70
N LYS A 790 -30.46 9.79 -7.22
CA LYS A 790 -31.79 9.61 -6.58
C LYS A 790 -31.69 8.92 -5.22
N LEU A 791 -30.85 7.89 -5.09
CA LEU A 791 -30.60 7.21 -3.82
C LEU A 791 -29.90 8.12 -2.81
N GLU A 792 -29.01 9.01 -3.24
CA GLU A 792 -28.37 10.01 -2.37
C GLU A 792 -29.38 11.08 -1.92
N GLU A 793 -30.30 11.50 -2.81
CA GLU A 793 -31.44 12.37 -2.43
C GLU A 793 -32.37 11.68 -1.43
N GLU A 794 -32.80 10.44 -1.68
CA GLU A 794 -33.62 9.64 -0.75
C GLU A 794 -32.91 9.44 0.60
N ARG A 795 -31.59 9.19 0.58
CA ARG A 795 -30.75 9.07 1.77
C ARG A 795 -30.64 10.40 2.52
N SER A 796 -30.59 11.54 1.83
CA SER A 796 -30.63 12.86 2.46
C SER A 796 -31.99 13.14 3.11
N VAL A 797 -33.10 12.74 2.47
CA VAL A 797 -34.45 12.88 3.00
C VAL A 797 -34.65 11.98 4.23
N LEU A 798 -34.21 10.73 4.16
CA LEU A 798 -34.23 9.79 5.30
C LEU A 798 -33.35 10.27 6.46
N ASN A 799 -32.17 10.84 6.18
CA ASN A 799 -31.30 11.41 7.21
C ASN A 799 -31.93 12.66 7.87
N ASN A 800 -32.61 13.51 7.11
CA ASN A 800 -33.38 14.63 7.65
C ASN A 800 -34.58 14.17 8.50
N GLN A 801 -35.31 13.13 8.06
CA GLN A 801 -36.38 12.51 8.85
C GLN A 801 -35.84 11.87 10.14
N LEU A 802 -34.67 11.22 10.09
CA LEU A 802 -33.99 10.68 11.27
C LEU A 802 -33.59 11.80 12.24
N LEU A 803 -33.12 12.95 11.73
CA LEU A 803 -32.79 14.12 12.54
C LEU A 803 -34.03 14.74 13.20
N GLU A 804 -35.17 14.82 12.49
CA GLU A 804 -36.46 15.22 13.09
C GLU A 804 -36.93 14.24 14.16
N MET A 805 -36.87 12.93 13.90
CA MET A 805 -37.26 11.91 14.87
C MET A 805 -36.38 11.99 16.14
N LYS A 806 -35.07 12.18 15.99
CA LYS A 806 -34.14 12.36 17.09
C LYS A 806 -34.39 13.66 17.88
N LYS A 807 -34.81 14.74 17.22
CA LYS A 807 -35.28 15.96 17.88
C LYS A 807 -36.57 15.72 18.68
N ARG A 808 -37.56 15.03 18.10
CA ARG A 808 -38.82 14.66 18.79
C ARG A 808 -38.57 13.75 19.99
N GLU A 809 -37.70 12.76 19.87
CA GLU A 809 -37.26 11.88 20.96
C GLU A 809 -36.59 12.68 22.10
N SER A 810 -35.71 13.64 21.77
CA SER A 810 -35.12 14.58 22.73
C SER A 810 -36.18 15.40 23.49
N THR A 811 -37.21 15.90 22.79
CA THR A 811 -38.30 16.67 23.41
C THR A 811 -39.15 15.80 24.33
N LEU A 812 -39.61 14.62 23.85
CA LEU A 812 -40.37 13.67 24.66
C LEU A 812 -39.59 13.20 25.90
N LYS A 813 -38.27 13.04 25.79
CA LYS A 813 -37.42 12.70 26.93
C LYS A 813 -37.39 13.81 27.98
N LYS A 814 -37.29 15.09 27.56
CA LYS A 814 -37.38 16.23 28.48
C LYS A 814 -38.75 16.31 29.15
N GLU A 815 -39.84 16.12 28.39
CA GLU A 815 -41.20 16.10 28.93
C GLU A 815 -41.37 14.97 29.98
N ILE A 816 -40.88 13.76 29.69
CA ILE A 816 -40.89 12.63 30.65
C ILE A 816 -40.03 12.91 31.89
N ASP A 817 -38.86 13.54 31.73
CA ASP A 817 -37.99 13.87 32.86
C ASP A 817 -38.56 15.04 33.71
N GLU A 818 -39.28 15.99 33.10
CA GLU A 818 -40.05 17.04 33.78
C GLU A 818 -41.28 16.49 34.51
N GLU A 819 -42.03 15.57 33.90
CA GLU A 819 -43.12 14.84 34.54
C GLU A 819 -42.61 13.99 35.71
N ARG A 820 -41.49 13.30 35.56
CA ARG A 820 -40.82 12.57 36.66
C ARG A 820 -40.40 13.50 37.79
N ALA A 821 -39.83 14.67 37.49
CA ALA A 821 -39.48 15.66 38.49
C ALA A 821 -40.73 16.22 39.21
N SER A 822 -41.84 16.40 38.49
CA SER A 822 -43.14 16.81 39.04
C SER A 822 -43.73 15.73 39.96
N LEU A 823 -43.76 14.47 39.51
CA LEU A 823 -44.20 13.32 40.28
C LEU A 823 -43.33 13.10 41.51
N GLN A 824 -42.00 13.24 41.40
CA GLN A 824 -41.09 13.14 42.55
C GLN A 824 -41.35 14.25 43.58
N LYS A 825 -41.64 15.49 43.14
CA LYS A 825 -42.10 16.56 44.06
C LYS A 825 -43.41 16.20 44.74
N SER A 826 -44.39 15.66 43.99
CA SER A 826 -45.68 15.22 44.54
C SER A 826 -45.52 14.07 45.55
N ILE A 827 -44.65 13.10 45.26
CA ILE A 827 -44.28 12.02 46.19
C ILE A 827 -43.63 12.60 47.45
N ASN A 828 -42.66 13.52 47.31
CA ASN A 828 -42.00 14.14 48.47
C ASN A 828 -42.99 14.92 49.36
N VAL A 829 -43.93 15.67 48.76
CA VAL A 829 -45.01 16.36 49.49
C VAL A 829 -45.93 15.35 50.18
N THR A 830 -46.32 14.27 49.49
CA THR A 830 -47.16 13.22 50.07
C THR A 830 -46.46 12.49 51.22
N SER A 831 -45.15 12.22 51.09
CA SER A 831 -44.33 11.65 52.16
C SER A 831 -44.22 12.59 53.36
N ALA A 832 -44.06 13.89 53.15
CA ALA A 832 -44.07 14.89 54.23
C ALA A 832 -45.43 14.94 54.96
N LEU A 833 -46.55 14.86 54.23
CA LEU A 833 -47.89 14.72 54.82
C LEU A 833 -48.05 13.41 55.61
N ILE A 834 -47.51 12.30 55.12
CA ILE A 834 -47.52 11.02 55.85
C ILE A 834 -46.75 11.16 57.16
N THR A 835 -45.54 11.71 57.16
CA THR A 835 -44.78 11.94 58.40
C THR A 835 -45.50 12.87 59.38
N GLN A 836 -46.16 13.92 58.89
CA GLN A 836 -47.00 14.78 59.72
C GLN A 836 -48.19 14.02 60.33
N LYS A 837 -48.83 13.13 59.56
CA LYS A 837 -49.93 12.29 60.06
C LYS A 837 -49.46 11.23 61.04
N ASP A 838 -48.26 10.68 60.88
CA ASP A 838 -47.66 9.77 61.86
C ASP A 838 -47.33 10.51 63.18
N GLU A 839 -46.82 11.75 63.12
CA GLU A 839 -46.66 12.60 64.31
C GLU A 839 -47.99 12.94 65.00
N GLU A 840 -49.05 13.23 64.24
CA GLU A 840 -50.41 13.41 64.80
C GLU A 840 -50.92 12.12 65.45
N LEU A 841 -50.70 10.95 64.83
CA LEU A 841 -51.07 9.66 65.39
C LEU A 841 -50.31 9.34 66.69
N GLU A 842 -49.03 9.67 66.79
CA GLU A 842 -48.27 9.49 68.04
C GLU A 842 -48.70 10.49 69.13
N LYS A 843 -49.05 11.73 68.78
CA LYS A 843 -49.67 12.68 69.72
C LYS A 843 -50.99 12.12 70.28
N LEU A 844 -51.86 11.59 69.41
CA LEU A 844 -53.12 10.96 69.81
C LEU A 844 -52.91 9.67 70.62
N ARG A 845 -51.90 8.86 70.32
CA ARG A 845 -51.51 7.68 71.12
C ARG A 845 -51.02 8.07 72.50
N HIS A 846 -50.25 9.14 72.61
CA HIS A 846 -49.81 9.68 73.89
C HIS A 846 -51.00 10.18 74.71
N GLU A 847 -51.92 10.94 74.10
CA GLU A 847 -53.15 11.42 74.74
C GLU A 847 -54.04 10.25 75.22
N ILE A 848 -54.27 9.23 74.38
CA ILE A 848 -54.99 8.00 74.78
C ILE A 848 -54.30 7.31 75.96
N THR A 849 -52.97 7.34 76.04
CA THR A 849 -52.20 6.75 77.15
C THR A 849 -52.38 7.55 78.45
N VAL A 850 -52.34 8.89 78.37
CA VAL A 850 -52.63 9.79 79.50
C VAL A 850 -54.07 9.59 79.99
N LEU A 851 -55.07 9.63 79.09
CA LEU A 851 -56.48 9.40 79.41
C LEU A 851 -56.74 8.02 80.02
N ARG A 852 -55.98 6.98 79.62
CA ARG A 852 -56.04 5.65 80.26
C ARG A 852 -55.47 5.68 81.68
N GLY A 853 -54.40 6.43 81.91
CA GLY A 853 -53.83 6.67 83.25
C GLY A 853 -54.80 7.43 84.17
N GLU A 854 -55.44 8.48 83.66
CA GLU A 854 -56.46 9.25 84.37
C GLU A 854 -57.72 8.42 84.66
N ASN A 855 -58.16 7.57 83.72
CA ASN A 855 -59.27 6.64 83.97
C ASN A 855 -58.90 5.58 85.03
N ALA A 856 -57.64 5.14 85.09
CA ALA A 856 -57.16 4.24 86.13
C ALA A 856 -57.12 4.91 87.52
N SER A 857 -56.68 6.19 87.60
CA SER A 857 -56.70 6.95 88.85
C SER A 857 -58.14 7.27 89.28
N ALA A 858 -59.04 7.61 88.35
CA ALA A 858 -60.47 7.79 88.60
C ALA A 858 -61.14 6.51 89.15
N LYS A 859 -60.80 5.32 88.62
CA LYS A 859 -61.26 4.04 89.18
C LYS A 859 -60.72 3.77 90.58
N THR A 860 -59.47 4.15 90.85
CA THR A 860 -58.89 4.07 92.20
C THR A 860 -59.63 4.98 93.17
N LEU A 861 -59.88 6.24 92.79
CA LEU A 861 -60.67 7.19 93.57
C LEU A 861 -62.10 6.68 93.80
N GLN A 862 -62.76 6.10 92.78
CA GLN A 862 -64.09 5.51 92.93
C GLN A 862 -64.10 4.33 93.92
N SER A 863 -63.03 3.52 93.98
CA SER A 863 -62.85 2.47 94.98
C SER A 863 -62.72 3.04 96.40
N VAL A 864 -61.92 4.11 96.56
CA VAL A 864 -61.78 4.83 97.83
C VAL A 864 -63.12 5.42 98.28
N VAL A 865 -63.88 6.06 97.37
CA VAL A 865 -65.22 6.59 97.66
C VAL A 865 -66.16 5.47 98.13
N LYS A 866 -66.21 4.32 97.45
CA LYS A 866 -67.02 3.16 97.89
C LYS A 866 -66.62 2.64 99.27
N SER A 867 -65.33 2.67 99.61
CA SER A 867 -64.85 2.31 100.96
C SER A 867 -65.35 3.31 102.00
N LEU A 868 -65.22 4.61 101.73
CA LEU A 868 -65.69 5.69 102.60
C LEU A 868 -67.22 5.68 102.76
N GLU A 869 -67.98 5.35 101.71
CA GLU A 869 -69.43 5.13 101.77
C GLU A 869 -69.78 3.92 102.65
N SER A 870 -69.04 2.81 102.54
CA SER A 870 -69.22 1.64 103.42
C SER A 870 -68.92 1.98 104.89
N ASP A 871 -67.86 2.73 105.15
CA ASP A 871 -67.49 3.15 106.51
C ASP A 871 -68.45 4.20 107.06
N LYS A 872 -68.98 5.09 106.22
CA LYS A 872 -70.09 6.00 106.57
C LYS A 872 -71.33 5.20 106.98
N MET A 873 -71.74 4.19 106.22
CA MET A 873 -72.89 3.33 106.56
C MET A 873 -72.68 2.60 107.90
N LYS A 874 -71.47 2.08 108.17
CA LYS A 874 -71.12 1.47 109.48
C LYS A 874 -71.14 2.49 110.63
N LEU A 875 -70.75 3.74 110.37
CA LEU A 875 -70.83 4.82 111.36
C LEU A 875 -72.28 5.24 111.61
N GLU A 876 -73.11 5.37 110.57
CA GLU A 876 -74.54 5.63 110.68
C GLU A 876 -75.28 4.50 111.44
N GLU A 877 -74.90 3.24 111.21
CA GLU A 877 -75.41 2.09 111.96
C GLU A 877 -74.96 2.12 113.44
N LYS A 878 -73.71 2.50 113.73
CA LYS A 878 -73.25 2.72 115.11
C LYS A 878 -74.00 3.88 115.77
N VAL A 879 -74.26 4.97 115.06
CA VAL A 879 -75.06 6.10 115.56
C VAL A 879 -76.48 5.63 115.87
N LYS A 880 -77.16 4.92 114.95
CA LYS A 880 -78.49 4.32 115.21
C LYS A 880 -78.51 3.39 116.41
N ASN A 881 -77.47 2.55 116.58
CA ASN A 881 -77.35 1.67 117.76
C ASN A 881 -77.13 2.46 119.06
N LEU A 882 -76.46 3.61 119.02
CA LEU A 882 -76.30 4.50 120.18
C LEU A 882 -77.58 5.29 120.47
N GLU A 883 -78.31 5.74 119.44
CA GLU A 883 -79.64 6.35 119.55
C GLU A 883 -80.68 5.37 120.09
N GLN A 884 -80.62 4.10 119.67
CA GLN A 884 -81.47 3.04 120.21
C GLN A 884 -81.15 2.78 121.68
N LYS A 885 -79.86 2.69 122.06
CA LYS A 885 -79.45 2.61 123.47
C LYS A 885 -79.85 3.83 124.30
N LEU A 886 -79.93 5.02 123.70
CA LEU A 886 -80.47 6.22 124.35
C LEU A 886 -81.99 6.16 124.54
N LYS A 887 -82.74 5.56 123.59
CA LYS A 887 -84.19 5.33 123.70
C LYS A 887 -84.55 4.22 124.69
N GLU A 888 -83.81 3.11 124.68
CA GLU A 888 -84.06 1.95 125.56
C GLU A 888 -83.79 2.26 127.05
N ASN A 889 -83.07 3.34 127.36
CA ASN A 889 -82.67 3.69 128.71
C ASN A 889 -83.52 4.81 129.36
N ASN A 890 -84.66 5.20 128.76
CA ASN A 890 -85.38 6.40 129.21
C ASN A 890 -86.93 6.41 129.04
N GLU A 891 -87.61 5.29 129.28
CA GLU A 891 -89.07 5.30 129.58
C GLU A 891 -89.44 4.43 130.79
N GLN A 892 -89.45 5.03 131.98
CA GLN A 892 -90.52 4.93 133.01
C GLN A 892 -90.14 5.76 134.27
N PRO A 893 -91.08 6.44 134.95
CA PRO A 893 -92.14 7.30 134.39
C PRO A 893 -92.44 8.60 135.23
N LEU A 894 -93.35 9.45 134.70
CA LEU A 894 -94.31 10.36 135.39
C LEU A 894 -93.96 11.82 135.88
N THR A 895 -94.56 12.79 135.16
CA THR A 895 -95.43 13.95 135.62
C THR A 895 -94.95 15.37 136.04
N VAL A 896 -95.38 16.38 135.23
CA VAL A 896 -95.84 17.81 135.45
C VAL A 896 -95.03 18.79 136.35
N MET A 897 -94.76 20.08 136.00
CA MET A 897 -95.64 21.16 135.49
C MET A 897 -94.91 22.30 134.71
N SER A 898 -95.73 23.12 134.03
CA SER A 898 -95.51 24.39 133.27
C SER A 898 -94.92 25.57 134.12
N PRO A 899 -94.58 26.79 133.60
CA PRO A 899 -95.23 27.52 132.48
C PRO A 899 -94.38 28.46 131.57
N SER A 900 -95.05 29.00 130.52
CA SER A 900 -94.97 30.36 129.88
C SER A 900 -93.60 31.04 129.64
N GLY A 901 -93.30 31.67 128.49
CA GLY A 901 -94.07 31.98 127.28
C GLY A 901 -93.25 32.84 126.28
N ASP A 902 -93.92 33.45 125.30
CA ASP A 902 -93.45 34.54 124.41
C ASP A 902 -92.29 34.30 123.41
N ALA A 903 -92.67 33.82 122.21
CA ALA A 903 -92.73 34.63 120.97
C ALA A 903 -91.52 35.49 120.50
N ALA A 904 -90.32 35.32 121.03
CA ALA A 904 -89.12 36.06 120.58
C ALA A 904 -88.18 35.26 119.65
N THR A 905 -88.33 33.94 119.55
CA THR A 905 -87.37 33.06 118.86
C THR A 905 -87.49 33.06 117.34
N LEU A 906 -88.69 33.31 116.80
CA LEU A 906 -88.94 33.22 115.35
C LEU A 906 -88.21 34.30 114.54
N LEU A 907 -88.10 35.54 115.05
CA LEU A 907 -87.36 36.62 114.38
C LEU A 907 -85.83 36.40 114.40
N GLN A 908 -85.31 35.70 115.40
CA GLN A 908 -83.87 35.38 115.48
C GLN A 908 -83.49 34.27 114.48
N GLU A 909 -84.37 33.26 114.31
CA GLU A 909 -84.21 32.24 113.28
C GLU A 909 -84.45 32.79 111.87
N GLU A 910 -85.36 33.75 111.70
CA GLU A 910 -85.61 34.40 110.41
C GLU A 910 -84.39 35.24 109.97
N ILE A 911 -83.80 36.06 110.84
CA ILE A 911 -82.54 36.78 110.55
C ILE A 911 -81.36 35.81 110.32
N ALA A 912 -81.33 34.66 111.01
CA ALA A 912 -80.30 33.65 110.78
C ALA A 912 -80.47 32.96 109.41
N ARG A 913 -81.70 32.62 109.02
CA ARG A 913 -82.02 32.11 107.68
C ARG A 913 -81.80 33.16 106.61
N GLU A 914 -82.11 34.42 106.86
CA GLU A 914 -81.92 35.51 105.90
C GLU A 914 -80.43 35.76 105.66
N LYS A 915 -79.58 35.72 106.70
CA LYS A 915 -78.11 35.69 106.53
C LYS A 915 -77.60 34.42 105.84
N GLN A 916 -78.25 33.28 106.04
CA GLN A 916 -77.89 32.02 105.36
C GLN A 916 -78.34 32.03 103.89
N ILE A 917 -79.45 32.69 103.58
CA ILE A 917 -79.97 32.97 102.23
C ILE A 917 -79.09 34.02 101.55
N ASP A 918 -78.64 35.08 102.24
CA ASP A 918 -77.68 36.05 101.71
C ASP A 918 -76.32 35.40 101.45
N PHE A 919 -75.85 34.50 102.31
CA PHE A 919 -74.64 33.72 102.05
C PHE A 919 -74.83 32.77 100.86
N LEU A 920 -75.96 32.07 100.77
CA LEU A 920 -76.26 31.21 99.63
C LEU A 920 -76.45 32.02 98.35
N ASN A 921 -77.06 33.21 98.40
CA ASN A 921 -77.19 34.13 97.28
C ASN A 921 -75.83 34.70 96.88
N SER A 922 -74.94 35.02 97.83
CA SER A 922 -73.56 35.40 97.55
C SER A 922 -72.78 34.26 96.88
N VAL A 923 -72.97 33.02 97.34
CA VAL A 923 -72.33 31.83 96.74
C VAL A 923 -72.95 31.50 95.39
N ILE A 924 -74.27 31.67 95.20
CA ILE A 924 -74.96 31.50 93.92
C ILE A 924 -74.53 32.59 92.95
N VAL A 925 -74.39 33.85 93.38
CA VAL A 925 -73.86 34.95 92.57
C VAL A 925 -72.38 34.76 92.26
N ASP A 926 -71.56 34.23 93.16
CA ASP A 926 -70.16 33.88 92.86
C ASP A 926 -70.04 32.64 91.95
N LEU A 927 -70.96 31.67 92.05
CA LEU A 927 -71.04 30.52 91.14
C LEU A 927 -71.63 30.89 89.78
N GLN A 928 -72.58 31.83 89.72
CA GLN A 928 -73.10 32.42 88.49
C GLN A 928 -72.02 33.30 87.85
N ARG A 929 -71.31 34.15 88.59
CA ARG A 929 -70.14 34.89 88.10
C ARG A 929 -69.04 33.95 87.62
N ARG A 930 -68.77 32.83 88.30
CA ARG A 930 -67.83 31.80 87.80
C ARG A 930 -68.36 31.08 86.56
N ASN A 931 -69.65 30.81 86.45
CA ASN A 931 -70.23 30.25 85.23
C ASN A 931 -70.26 31.27 84.09
N GLU A 932 -70.39 32.56 84.37
CA GLU A 932 -70.26 33.65 83.41
C GLU A 932 -68.81 33.86 83.01
N GLU A 933 -67.83 33.76 83.92
CA GLU A 933 -66.39 33.76 83.62
C GLU A 933 -65.98 32.51 82.82
N LEU A 934 -66.52 31.33 83.15
CA LEU A 934 -66.31 30.10 82.38
C LEU A 934 -67.01 30.16 81.03
N ASN A 935 -68.22 30.70 80.93
CA ASN A 935 -68.90 30.94 79.65
C ASN A 935 -68.19 32.02 78.84
N LEU A 936 -67.66 33.09 79.45
CA LEU A 936 -66.81 34.08 78.77
C LEU A 936 -65.47 33.48 78.35
N LYS A 937 -64.95 32.49 79.08
CA LYS A 937 -63.71 31.78 78.70
C LYS A 937 -63.95 30.77 77.58
N ILE A 938 -65.08 30.03 77.62
CA ILE A 938 -65.54 29.17 76.53
C ILE A 938 -65.90 30.02 75.31
N GLN A 939 -66.59 31.14 75.49
CA GLN A 939 -66.92 32.08 74.43
C GLN A 939 -65.65 32.71 73.86
N ARG A 940 -64.65 33.09 74.66
CA ARG A 940 -63.32 33.49 74.13
C ARG A 940 -62.58 32.35 73.43
N MET A 941 -62.74 31.09 73.84
CA MET A 941 -62.16 29.94 73.14
C MET A 941 -62.89 29.65 71.82
N CYS A 942 -64.21 29.84 71.77
CA CYS A 942 -65.01 29.71 70.55
C CYS A 942 -64.82 30.91 69.61
N GLU A 943 -64.69 32.12 70.14
CA GLU A 943 -64.32 33.33 69.40
C GLU A 943 -62.87 33.24 68.91
N ALA A 944 -61.93 32.65 69.67
CA ALA A 944 -60.59 32.31 69.16
C ALA A 944 -60.57 31.14 68.15
N ALA A 945 -61.64 30.35 68.06
CA ALA A 945 -61.81 29.28 67.08
C ALA A 945 -62.66 29.70 65.86
N LEU A 946 -63.26 30.90 65.87
CA LEU A 946 -64.14 31.42 64.80
C LEU A 946 -63.69 32.79 64.26
N ASN A 947 -62.99 33.61 65.05
CA ASN A 947 -62.19 34.74 64.57
C ASN A 947 -60.73 34.28 64.49
N GLY A 948 -60.35 33.76 63.31
CA GLY A 948 -58.95 33.50 62.99
C GLY A 948 -58.18 34.82 62.88
N ASN A 949 -57.50 35.19 63.96
CA ASN A 949 -56.37 36.12 63.88
C ASN A 949 -55.12 35.25 63.65
N GLU A 950 -54.87 34.90 62.38
CA GLU A 950 -53.57 34.37 61.97
C GLU A 950 -52.55 35.51 62.00
N GLU A 951 -51.68 35.48 63.00
CA GLU A 951 -50.31 36.04 63.06
C GLU A 951 -49.83 35.68 64.49
N GLU A 952 -48.84 34.82 64.69
CA GLU A 952 -47.60 34.68 63.92
C GLU A 952 -47.45 33.39 63.10
N ILE A 953 -46.78 33.52 61.95
CA ILE A 953 -46.37 32.46 61.00
C ILE A 953 -47.50 31.82 60.16
N ASN A 954 -48.25 32.67 59.44
CA ASN A 954 -48.30 32.64 57.96
C ASN A 954 -49.05 33.87 57.44
N ASN A 955 -48.56 34.48 56.35
CA ASN A 955 -49.20 35.67 55.75
C ASN A 955 -50.54 35.28 55.10
N TYR A 956 -51.63 35.87 55.58
CA TYR A 956 -52.91 35.87 54.89
C TYR A 956 -53.16 37.25 54.26
N ASP A 957 -53.29 37.30 52.94
CA ASP A 957 -54.18 38.26 52.30
C ASP A 957 -54.87 37.57 51.13
N SER A 958 -56.18 37.76 51.03
CA SER A 958 -57.06 37.01 50.15
C SER A 958 -58.09 37.94 49.53
N GLU A 959 -57.66 38.70 48.52
CA GLU A 959 -58.58 39.28 47.53
C GLU A 959 -58.52 38.51 46.21
N GLU A 960 -59.68 38.02 45.77
CA GLU A 960 -59.90 37.64 44.39
C GLU A 960 -59.97 38.89 43.49
N GLU A 961 -59.38 38.78 42.31
CA GLU A 961 -59.63 39.59 41.11
C GLU A 961 -59.58 41.14 41.24
N SER A 962 -58.39 41.70 41.01
CA SER A 962 -58.32 42.77 40.00
C SER A 962 -57.13 42.65 39.03
N LEU A 963 -57.44 42.84 37.76
CA LEU A 963 -56.57 42.72 36.60
C LEU A 963 -55.32 43.61 36.68
N SER A 964 -54.17 43.04 37.07
CA SER A 964 -52.88 43.53 36.61
C SER A 964 -52.32 42.60 35.54
N LYS A 965 -52.53 42.97 34.27
CA LYS A 965 -51.78 42.37 33.15
C LYS A 965 -50.30 42.49 33.52
N LYS A 966 -49.60 41.37 33.72
CA LYS A 966 -48.14 41.37 33.65
C LYS A 966 -47.80 42.02 32.32
N LYS A 967 -47.19 43.22 32.34
CA LYS A 967 -46.73 43.84 31.09
C LYS A 967 -45.89 42.79 30.37
N PRO A 968 -46.09 42.57 29.05
CA PRO A 968 -45.19 41.74 28.29
C PRO A 968 -43.75 42.17 28.61
N ARG A 969 -42.87 41.21 28.89
CA ARG A 969 -41.47 41.53 29.13
C ARG A 969 -40.95 42.22 27.90
N LEU A 970 -40.42 43.42 28.07
CA LEU A 970 -39.89 44.19 26.96
C LEU A 970 -38.64 43.46 26.48
N PHE A 971 -38.73 42.86 25.30
CA PHE A 971 -37.61 42.19 24.65
C PHE A 971 -37.29 43.00 23.41
N CYS A 972 -36.06 43.49 23.34
CA CYS A 972 -35.59 44.19 22.16
C CYS A 972 -34.97 43.18 21.19
N ASP A 973 -35.68 42.86 20.11
CA ASP A 973 -35.22 41.91 19.08
C ASP A 973 -33.88 42.36 18.44
N ILE A 974 -33.62 43.68 18.43
CA ILE A 974 -32.44 44.30 17.81
C ILE A 974 -31.16 44.09 18.65
N CYS A 975 -31.25 44.13 19.98
CA CYS A 975 -30.07 44.01 20.87
C CYS A 975 -30.10 42.82 21.83
N GLY A 976 -31.16 42.00 21.83
CA GLY A 976 -31.29 40.78 22.63
C GLY A 976 -31.47 41.00 24.14
N CYS A 977 -31.68 42.25 24.58
CA CYS A 977 -31.83 42.59 25.99
C CYS A 977 -33.29 42.42 26.47
N PHE A 978 -33.47 41.85 27.66
CA PHE A 978 -34.76 41.74 28.34
C PHE A 978 -34.96 42.83 29.39
N ASP A 979 -36.21 43.26 29.54
CA ASP A 979 -36.76 44.11 30.62
C ASP A 979 -36.14 45.52 30.75
N LEU A 980 -35.38 45.99 29.73
CA LEU A 980 -34.72 47.32 29.72
C LEU A 980 -35.42 48.38 28.84
N HIS A 981 -35.82 48.02 27.61
CA HIS A 981 -36.56 48.88 26.68
C HIS A 981 -37.32 47.99 25.67
N ASP A 982 -38.39 48.53 25.06
CA ASP A 982 -39.08 47.84 23.96
C ASP A 982 -38.32 48.04 22.65
N THR A 983 -38.60 47.23 21.62
CA THR A 983 -37.86 47.25 20.36
C THR A 983 -37.84 48.65 19.71
N GLU A 984 -38.94 49.41 19.75
CA GLU A 984 -39.02 50.76 19.16
C GLU A 984 -38.26 51.86 19.93
N ASP A 985 -37.98 51.66 21.23
CA ASP A 985 -37.27 52.61 22.11
C ASP A 985 -35.75 52.31 22.22
N CYS A 986 -35.24 51.44 21.34
CA CYS A 986 -33.86 50.96 21.40
C CYS A 986 -32.83 52.08 21.19
N PRO A 987 -31.86 52.32 22.09
CA PRO A 987 -30.83 53.36 21.90
C PRO A 987 -29.99 53.17 20.62
N THR A 988 -29.86 51.93 20.16
CA THR A 988 -29.20 51.56 18.89
C THR A 988 -30.03 51.93 17.67
N GLN A 989 -31.37 52.03 17.80
CA GLN A 989 -32.27 52.54 16.75
C GLN A 989 -32.17 54.07 16.60
N ALA A 990 -31.78 54.78 17.67
CA ALA A 990 -31.50 56.22 17.65
C ALA A 990 -30.08 56.60 17.18
N GLN A 991 -29.23 55.62 16.82
CA GLN A 991 -27.93 55.85 16.15
C GLN A 991 -27.99 55.76 14.62
N ALA A 992 -29.19 55.95 14.04
CA ALA A 992 -29.34 56.29 12.63
C ALA A 992 -28.86 57.72 12.37
N LEU A 993 -27.56 57.89 12.09
CA LEU A 993 -27.04 59.10 11.45
C LEU A 993 -27.03 58.93 9.93
N GLU A 994 -27.95 59.66 9.29
CA GLU A 994 -28.00 60.01 7.86
C GLU A 994 -28.16 58.86 6.85
N GLU A 995 -29.41 58.48 6.60
CA GLU A 995 -29.82 58.01 5.27
C GLU A 995 -29.66 59.15 4.23
N PRO A 996 -28.96 58.93 3.11
CA PRO A 996 -29.24 59.64 1.87
C PRO A 996 -30.61 59.19 1.32
N PRO A 997 -31.38 60.08 0.65
CA PRO A 997 -32.80 59.84 0.40
C PRO A 997 -33.06 58.65 -0.52
N HIS A 998 -34.12 57.89 -0.24
CA HIS A 998 -34.56 56.78 -1.08
C HIS A 998 -34.72 57.23 -2.55
N SER A 999 -34.03 56.55 -3.46
CA SER A 999 -34.23 56.76 -4.89
C SER A 999 -35.62 56.26 -5.30
N ALA A 1000 -36.48 57.20 -5.70
CA ALA A 1000 -37.86 56.92 -6.12
C ALA A 1000 -37.93 56.26 -7.51
N HIS A 1001 -37.28 55.10 -7.69
CA HIS A 1001 -37.29 54.35 -8.93
C HIS A 1001 -38.15 53.08 -8.80
N HIS A 1002 -39.47 53.27 -8.91
CA HIS A 1002 -40.37 52.17 -9.24
C HIS A 1002 -40.08 51.71 -10.68
N GLY A 1003 -39.23 50.70 -10.84
CA GLY A 1003 -39.10 49.97 -12.10
C GLY A 1003 -40.44 49.33 -12.46
N SER A 1004 -40.86 49.49 -13.72
CA SER A 1004 -42.14 48.95 -14.19
C SER A 1004 -42.11 47.43 -14.15
N ARG A 1005 -43.18 46.78 -13.65
CA ARG A 1005 -43.29 45.31 -13.51
C ARG A 1005 -43.37 44.54 -14.86
N ARG A 1006 -42.95 45.18 -15.95
CA ARG A 1006 -42.86 44.66 -17.32
C ARG A 1006 -41.49 44.86 -17.97
N GLU A 1007 -40.56 45.56 -17.31
CA GLU A 1007 -39.19 45.74 -17.80
C GLU A 1007 -38.28 44.70 -17.16
N GLN A 1008 -37.56 43.96 -18.01
CA GLN A 1008 -36.65 42.90 -17.61
C GLN A 1008 -35.35 43.54 -17.13
N ARG A 1009 -34.89 43.17 -15.93
CA ARG A 1009 -33.69 43.78 -15.33
C ARG A 1009 -32.45 43.35 -16.14
N PRO A 1010 -31.55 44.29 -16.51
CA PRO A 1010 -30.30 43.93 -17.19
C PRO A 1010 -29.50 42.95 -16.35
N TYR A 1011 -29.20 41.81 -16.97
CA TYR A 1011 -28.38 40.72 -16.44
C TYR A 1011 -27.34 40.37 -17.49
N CYS A 1012 -26.12 40.10 -17.05
CA CYS A 1012 -25.03 39.69 -17.90
C CYS A 1012 -24.77 38.19 -17.72
N ASP A 1013 -24.96 37.42 -18.78
CA ASP A 1013 -24.72 35.98 -18.77
C ASP A 1013 -23.21 35.62 -18.80
N THR A 1014 -22.32 36.59 -19.08
CA THR A 1014 -20.86 36.40 -19.11
C THR A 1014 -20.22 36.46 -17.72
N CYS A 1015 -20.76 37.29 -16.80
CA CYS A 1015 -20.23 37.45 -15.44
C CYS A 1015 -21.26 37.23 -14.31
N GLU A 1016 -22.48 36.84 -14.66
CA GLU A 1016 -23.60 36.52 -13.73
C GLU A 1016 -24.05 37.66 -12.79
N VAL A 1017 -23.75 38.93 -13.13
CA VAL A 1017 -24.14 40.09 -12.31
C VAL A 1017 -25.30 40.89 -12.93
N PHE A 1018 -26.24 41.32 -12.08
CA PHE A 1018 -27.30 42.27 -12.46
C PHE A 1018 -26.78 43.72 -12.53
N GLY A 1019 -27.01 44.42 -13.65
CA GLY A 1019 -26.71 45.84 -13.77
C GLY A 1019 -26.39 46.33 -15.19
N HIS A 1020 -25.95 45.42 -16.06
CA HIS A 1020 -25.70 45.64 -17.49
C HIS A 1020 -26.19 44.43 -18.29
N TRP A 1021 -26.20 44.50 -19.63
CA TRP A 1021 -26.47 43.36 -20.49
C TRP A 1021 -25.18 42.68 -20.92
N THR A 1022 -25.26 41.40 -21.29
CA THR A 1022 -24.15 40.58 -21.81
C THR A 1022 -23.36 41.26 -22.95
N ALA A 1023 -24.01 42.10 -23.77
CA ALA A 1023 -23.38 42.84 -24.87
C ALA A 1023 -22.56 44.07 -24.46
N ASP A 1024 -22.69 44.54 -23.21
CA ASP A 1024 -21.96 45.67 -22.64
C ASP A 1024 -20.90 45.20 -21.60
N CYS A 1025 -20.64 43.89 -21.54
CA CYS A 1025 -19.63 43.30 -20.67
C CYS A 1025 -18.23 43.51 -21.26
N ASN A 1026 -17.24 43.74 -20.40
CA ASN A 1026 -15.86 43.93 -20.83
C ASN A 1026 -15.14 42.57 -20.79
N ASP A 1027 -14.75 42.04 -21.95
CA ASP A 1027 -14.27 40.65 -22.09
C ASP A 1027 -12.97 40.32 -21.29
N ASP A 1028 -12.22 41.34 -20.86
CA ASP A 1028 -10.90 41.21 -20.21
C ASP A 1028 -10.93 40.84 -18.70
N GLU A 1029 -12.10 40.69 -18.07
CA GLU A 1029 -12.24 40.30 -16.64
C GLU A 1029 -13.09 39.03 -16.44
N THR A 1030 -12.75 37.94 -17.15
CA THR A 1030 -13.32 36.60 -16.89
C THR A 1030 -12.29 35.64 -16.28
N PHE A 1031 -12.75 34.84 -15.31
CA PHE A 1031 -12.01 33.73 -14.67
C PHE A 1031 -13.00 32.59 -14.37
#